data_AF-A0AB33MVY1-F1
#
_entry.id   AF-A0AB33MVY1-F1
#
_cell.length_a   1.000
_cell.length_b   1.000
_cell.length_c   1.000
_cell.angle_alpha   90.00
_cell.angle_beta   90.00
_cell.angle_gamma   90.00
#
_symmetry.space_group_name_H-M   'P 1'
#
loop_
_entity.id
_entity.type
_entity.pdbx_description
1 polymer ?
#
loop_
_entity_poly.entity_id
_entity_poly.type
_entity_poly.pdbx_seq_one_letter_code
_entity_poly.pdbx_strand_id
1 'polypeptide(L)'
;MHICWCNAACHHQGSSHIRKRCGTCLRYCNYVSLPLVAVAALLHFPIAWLIQRLYRRTSFSEALDEYRKQIKCKPFPGPDGTHPRNQGLQVLTLRGLWMHFESFILERNMHFVVANIVRPLTQSKGVSFVSLWGGRQVDYFVSHSWGTSFPHFVCSIQCHALSKEGPTSWIDAAYWICSVANNQWRIETALGSDPMESAFALALTAGIKGVAMVMDPEAQPLTRVWCLFEFFLSSRQHLDLVFVTNAGVVGDDGCSSFDVALEMGKKIELLQVETCEASSQEDKKNIFQYIISELGSLERMDEQIRKLMAEMLTQNLTNMEKATGSLVDRLGQGSATDDRPGLYASARHQGPRRDGIGAAHNSNCRAGRRLVLPVTEKVQSLADFDVDAAFKLYGEHSHKKLDDMPRDAMMQLLLATFFFVFSLVAFAELHVWNRSTFTGLRLESPLAAANYPDCEVIGWAELCERKKMTAGSCFQLEPTVAAPPCELQGPHGAPAQLRPAAGEILTLTSGELRITGQIQMTSLRLQAKTLNFADANVEAWHEGPSDPNSTATGGGFLTKKGLRVSNGSVVSLENVAARRHGGGFFALGEVEIAGNSTVNISNSRAESGDGGGCYIHKGLNVSTGSRLVIWNAEAGNNGGGFLAKNKTLINSATVNIQHTTAQHAGGGFLAVEVAIDGMSTVRISNSSAKQGGGFHTDSYVEVTDGSFLNLENVAARSHGGGFFALGEVEIAGNSTVNISNSRAESGDGGGFDAEKGLNVSTGSRLIIWNAEAGQHGGGCCAQGRIVISSSTLSIQDATAQQLGGGLYAYDEIVIDRMSNVSIFSSIAEQGGGFHTNSYVEVTDGSFLNLENVAARSHGGAFVSLGEVEIAGNSTVNISSSRAESGDGGGCYSQKGLNVSTGSRLTIRNAEAQDGGGCYAQGRIVISSSTLSIQDATAQQLGGGLYAYDEIVIDRMSDVSIFSSIAEQGGGFHTNSYVEVTDGSFLNLENVAARSHGGAFVSLGEVEIAGNSTVNISSSRAESGHGGGCNAQGRIVISSSTLSIQDATAQQLGGGLYAYDEIVIDRMSDVSIFSSIAEQGGGFHTNSYVEVTDGSFLNLEDVTAGSHGGAFVSLGEVEIAGNSTVNISNSRAESGYGG
;
A
#
# COMPACT_ATOMS: atom_id res chain seq x y z
N MET A 1 -37.13 -48.92 -18.96
CA MET A 1 -38.06 -49.89 -18.33
C MET A 1 -38.88 -50.75 -19.31
N HIS A 2 -38.56 -50.82 -20.61
CA HIS A 2 -39.26 -51.71 -21.57
C HIS A 2 -38.44 -52.92 -22.08
N ILE A 3 -37.23 -53.13 -21.57
CA ILE A 3 -36.29 -54.18 -22.03
C ILE A 3 -36.30 -55.42 -21.11
N CYS A 4 -36.76 -55.30 -19.86
CA CYS A 4 -36.80 -56.44 -18.92
C CYS A 4 -38.01 -57.37 -19.07
N TRP A 5 -38.99 -57.05 -19.92
CA TRP A 5 -40.20 -57.88 -20.06
C TRP A 5 -40.15 -58.90 -21.20
N CYS A 6 -39.20 -58.82 -22.13
CA CYS A 6 -39.05 -59.81 -23.20
C CYS A 6 -38.19 -61.04 -22.83
N ASN A 7 -37.38 -60.97 -21.77
CA ASN A 7 -36.48 -62.07 -21.39
C ASN A 7 -37.09 -63.08 -20.39
N ALA A 8 -38.24 -62.78 -19.79
CA ALA A 8 -38.89 -63.68 -18.82
C ALA A 8 -39.89 -64.66 -19.44
N ALA A 9 -40.29 -64.50 -20.71
CA ALA A 9 -41.31 -65.32 -21.35
C ALA A 9 -40.78 -66.41 -22.31
N CYS A 10 -39.47 -66.56 -22.48
CA CYS A 10 -38.88 -67.54 -23.43
C CYS A 10 -38.24 -68.77 -22.77
N HIS A 11 -38.39 -68.97 -21.45
CA HIS A 11 -37.82 -70.13 -20.77
C HIS A 11 -38.79 -71.31 -20.54
N HIS A 12 -40.01 -71.24 -21.06
CA HIS A 12 -40.91 -72.39 -21.13
C HIS A 12 -41.49 -72.55 -22.54
N GLN A 13 -41.36 -73.77 -23.05
CA GLN A 13 -41.79 -74.31 -24.35
C GLN A 13 -40.77 -74.18 -25.49
N GLY A 14 -40.20 -75.33 -25.85
CA GLY A 14 -39.34 -75.49 -27.01
C GLY A 14 -40.12 -75.41 -28.32
N SER A 15 -39.63 -74.60 -29.25
CA SER A 15 -39.92 -74.72 -30.69
C SER A 15 -38.93 -73.88 -31.50
N SER A 16 -38.45 -74.44 -32.61
CA SER A 16 -37.31 -73.98 -33.42
C SER A 16 -37.63 -72.86 -34.42
N HIS A 17 -38.62 -71.99 -34.16
CA HIS A 17 -39.10 -71.03 -35.17
C HIS A 17 -38.85 -69.53 -34.94
N ILE A 18 -38.08 -69.11 -33.93
CA ILE A 18 -37.78 -67.69 -33.69
C ILE A 18 -36.27 -67.41 -33.83
N ARG A 19 -35.71 -67.64 -35.02
CA ARG A 19 -34.31 -67.27 -35.34
C ARG A 19 -34.15 -66.22 -36.45
N LYS A 20 -35.24 -65.70 -37.02
CA LYS A 20 -35.18 -64.74 -38.15
C LYS A 20 -35.60 -63.30 -37.83
N ARG A 21 -35.96 -62.94 -36.58
CA ARG A 21 -36.32 -61.55 -36.21
C ARG A 21 -35.36 -60.85 -35.24
N CYS A 22 -34.29 -61.49 -34.78
CA CYS A 22 -33.34 -60.86 -33.83
C CYS A 22 -32.16 -60.11 -34.51
N GLY A 23 -32.00 -60.22 -35.83
CA GLY A 23 -30.87 -59.59 -36.56
C GLY A 23 -31.02 -58.08 -36.78
N THR A 24 -32.23 -57.53 -36.64
CA THR A 24 -32.50 -56.12 -36.98
C THR A 24 -32.47 -55.19 -35.77
N CYS A 25 -32.65 -55.68 -34.54
CA CYS A 25 -32.55 -54.87 -33.32
C CYS A 25 -31.10 -54.57 -32.89
N LEU A 26 -30.14 -55.46 -33.19
CA LEU A 26 -28.74 -55.27 -32.80
C LEU A 26 -27.99 -54.22 -33.64
N ARG A 27 -28.47 -53.89 -34.85
CA ARG A 27 -27.87 -52.82 -35.66
C ARG A 27 -28.32 -51.42 -35.25
N TYR A 28 -29.52 -51.25 -34.67
CA TYR A 28 -29.99 -49.94 -34.23
C TYR A 28 -29.43 -49.52 -32.85
N CYS A 29 -29.10 -50.47 -31.97
CA CYS A 29 -28.49 -50.15 -30.67
C CYS A 29 -27.05 -49.63 -30.76
N ASN A 30 -26.28 -50.02 -31.79
CA ASN A 30 -24.89 -49.55 -31.95
C ASN A 30 -24.77 -48.14 -32.56
N TYR A 31 -25.81 -47.66 -33.25
CA TYR A 31 -25.79 -46.31 -33.86
C TYR A 31 -26.16 -45.19 -32.87
N VAL A 32 -26.76 -45.52 -31.73
CA VAL A 32 -27.18 -44.52 -30.72
C VAL A 32 -26.28 -44.54 -29.49
N SER A 33 -25.68 -45.68 -29.14
CA SER A 33 -24.82 -45.80 -27.96
C SER A 33 -23.41 -45.22 -28.14
N LEU A 34 -22.79 -45.36 -29.31
CA LEU A 34 -21.45 -44.81 -29.57
C LEU A 34 -21.40 -43.27 -29.53
N PRO A 35 -22.35 -42.53 -30.15
CA PRO A 35 -22.35 -41.07 -30.08
C PRO A 35 -22.61 -40.54 -28.66
N LEU A 36 -23.49 -41.21 -27.89
CA LEU A 36 -23.82 -40.79 -26.52
C LEU A 36 -22.66 -41.02 -25.54
N VAL A 37 -21.90 -42.10 -25.71
CA VAL A 37 -20.68 -42.34 -24.91
C VAL A 37 -19.57 -41.36 -25.30
N ALA A 38 -19.44 -41.01 -26.58
CA ALA A 38 -18.49 -40.00 -27.04
C ALA A 38 -18.84 -38.60 -26.52
N VAL A 39 -20.13 -38.21 -26.55
CA VAL A 39 -20.61 -36.95 -25.99
C VAL A 39 -20.47 -36.92 -24.47
N ALA A 40 -20.76 -38.02 -23.77
CA ALA A 40 -20.53 -38.11 -22.33
C ALA A 40 -19.05 -37.99 -21.97
N ALA A 41 -18.14 -38.62 -22.73
CA ALA A 41 -16.70 -38.49 -22.53
C ALA A 41 -16.18 -37.07 -22.84
N LEU A 42 -16.71 -36.43 -23.90
CA LEU A 42 -16.38 -35.05 -24.27
C LEU A 42 -16.92 -34.02 -23.26
N LEU A 43 -18.06 -34.29 -22.63
CA LEU A 43 -18.67 -33.43 -21.61
C LEU A 43 -18.18 -33.75 -20.19
N HIS A 44 -17.58 -34.91 -19.94
CA HIS A 44 -17.09 -35.28 -18.61
C HIS A 44 -15.98 -34.34 -18.14
N PHE A 45 -15.03 -33.97 -19.00
CA PHE A 45 -13.97 -33.03 -18.64
C PHE A 45 -14.49 -31.61 -18.36
N PRO A 46 -15.33 -31.00 -19.24
CA PRO A 46 -15.96 -29.71 -18.96
C PRO A 46 -16.84 -29.71 -17.71
N ILE A 47 -17.64 -30.76 -17.48
CA ILE A 47 -18.52 -30.85 -16.31
C ILE A 47 -17.73 -31.15 -15.04
N ALA A 48 -16.72 -32.02 -15.09
CA ALA A 48 -15.82 -32.24 -13.95
C ALA A 48 -15.02 -30.98 -13.64
N TRP A 49 -14.56 -30.25 -14.65
CA TRP A 49 -13.92 -28.95 -14.49
C TRP A 49 -14.89 -27.90 -13.94
N LEU A 50 -16.16 -27.88 -14.37
CA LEU A 50 -17.19 -26.99 -13.86
C LEU A 50 -17.57 -27.32 -12.42
N ILE A 51 -17.69 -28.60 -12.07
CA ILE A 51 -17.92 -29.07 -10.69
C ILE A 51 -16.70 -28.76 -9.83
N GLN A 52 -15.47 -29.00 -10.31
CA GLN A 52 -14.24 -28.66 -9.62
C GLN A 52 -14.04 -27.14 -9.48
N ARG A 53 -14.57 -26.33 -10.41
CA ARG A 53 -14.58 -24.87 -10.35
C ARG A 53 -15.68 -24.33 -9.43
N LEU A 54 -16.84 -24.99 -9.35
CA LEU A 54 -17.96 -24.62 -8.47
C LEU A 54 -17.79 -25.14 -7.03
N TYR A 55 -16.99 -26.20 -6.83
CA TYR A 55 -16.69 -26.80 -5.51
C TYR A 55 -15.25 -26.61 -5.05
N ARG A 56 -14.43 -25.78 -5.73
CA ARG A 56 -13.14 -25.36 -5.17
C ARG A 56 -13.44 -24.66 -3.85
N ARG A 57 -13.04 -25.29 -2.74
CA ARG A 57 -13.04 -24.63 -1.43
C ARG A 57 -12.17 -23.39 -1.59
N THR A 58 -12.71 -22.24 -1.19
CA THR A 58 -11.91 -21.03 -1.16
C THR A 58 -10.77 -21.22 -0.17
N SER A 59 -9.61 -20.62 -0.43
CA SER A 59 -8.47 -20.63 0.52
C SER A 59 -8.91 -20.18 1.92
N PHE A 60 -9.87 -19.25 2.00
CA PHE A 60 -10.49 -18.83 3.25
C PHE A 60 -11.27 -19.93 3.98
N SER A 61 -12.04 -20.74 3.24
CA SER A 61 -12.75 -21.88 3.83
C SER A 61 -11.78 -22.96 4.33
N GLU A 62 -10.65 -23.14 3.66
CA GLU A 62 -9.60 -24.07 4.08
C GLU A 62 -8.90 -23.57 5.35
N ALA A 63 -8.58 -22.26 5.41
CA ALA A 63 -8.02 -21.62 6.59
C ALA A 63 -8.96 -21.72 7.81
N LEU A 64 -10.27 -21.56 7.60
CA LEU A 64 -11.28 -21.78 8.65
C LEU A 64 -11.28 -23.22 9.16
N ASP A 65 -11.22 -24.21 8.26
CA ASP A 65 -11.18 -25.63 8.63
C ASP A 65 -9.86 -26.01 9.33
N GLU A 66 -8.74 -25.41 8.92
CA GLU A 66 -7.45 -25.59 9.58
C GLU A 66 -7.48 -25.02 11.00
N TYR A 67 -7.95 -23.78 11.15
CA TYR A 67 -8.05 -23.16 12.47
C TYR A 67 -8.99 -23.95 13.39
N ARG A 68 -10.13 -24.44 12.87
CA ARG A 68 -11.04 -25.32 13.62
C ARG A 68 -10.35 -26.56 14.19
N LYS A 69 -9.38 -27.14 13.48
CA LYS A 69 -8.61 -28.31 13.97
C LYS A 69 -7.68 -27.92 15.13
N GLN A 70 -7.22 -26.68 15.19
CA GLN A 70 -6.36 -26.17 16.26
C GLN A 70 -7.14 -25.90 17.55
N ILE A 71 -8.45 -25.68 17.46
CA ILE A 71 -9.34 -25.48 18.62
C ILE A 71 -9.46 -26.79 19.42
N LYS A 72 -8.58 -26.98 20.40
CA LYS A 72 -8.69 -28.05 21.39
C LYS A 72 -9.80 -27.70 22.36
N CYS A 73 -11.00 -28.25 22.15
CA CYS A 73 -12.16 -28.01 23.02
C CYS A 73 -11.88 -28.45 24.46
N LYS A 74 -11.51 -27.49 25.32
CA LYS A 74 -11.54 -27.63 26.78
C LYS A 74 -12.37 -26.48 27.34
N PRO A 75 -13.71 -26.58 27.32
CA PRO A 75 -14.55 -25.57 27.96
C PRO A 75 -14.15 -25.42 29.43
N PHE A 76 -14.26 -24.20 29.94
CA PHE A 76 -14.02 -23.92 31.35
C PHE A 76 -14.92 -24.84 32.21
N PRO A 77 -14.36 -25.64 33.14
CA PRO A 77 -15.17 -26.57 33.92
C PRO A 77 -15.96 -25.81 35.00
N GLY A 78 -17.29 -25.78 34.87
CA GLY A 78 -18.20 -25.29 35.91
C GLY A 78 -19.38 -24.47 35.36
N PRO A 79 -20.47 -24.28 36.14
CA PRO A 79 -21.66 -23.51 35.74
C PRO A 79 -21.39 -22.01 35.50
N ASP A 80 -20.20 -21.53 35.89
CA ASP A 80 -19.82 -20.11 35.88
C ASP A 80 -18.91 -19.74 34.68
N GLY A 81 -18.67 -20.69 33.77
CA GLY A 81 -17.76 -20.52 32.63
C GLY A 81 -18.24 -19.49 31.60
N THR A 82 -19.54 -19.19 31.54
CA THR A 82 -20.12 -18.19 30.63
C THR A 82 -20.27 -16.80 31.26
N HIS A 83 -19.93 -16.64 32.54
CA HIS A 83 -19.97 -15.34 33.21
C HIS A 83 -18.92 -14.40 32.58
N PRO A 84 -19.23 -13.11 32.31
CA PRO A 84 -18.30 -12.16 31.66
C PRO A 84 -16.91 -12.11 32.29
N ARG A 85 -16.82 -12.17 33.62
CA ARG A 85 -15.55 -12.28 34.39
C ARG A 85 -14.62 -13.43 33.99
N ASN A 86 -15.15 -14.50 33.41
CA ASN A 86 -14.42 -15.70 32.97
C ASN A 86 -14.32 -15.80 31.43
N GLN A 87 -14.67 -14.71 30.72
CA GLN A 87 -14.62 -14.63 29.26
C GLN A 87 -13.41 -13.82 28.78
N GLY A 88 -12.26 -13.97 29.43
CA GLY A 88 -10.98 -13.39 28.99
C GLY A 88 -10.30 -14.22 27.91
N LEU A 89 -9.83 -13.55 26.85
CA LEU A 89 -9.01 -14.12 25.78
C LEU A 89 -7.54 -13.74 25.99
N GLN A 90 -6.63 -14.72 25.98
CA GLN A 90 -5.21 -14.44 26.11
C GLN A 90 -4.66 -13.70 24.88
N VAL A 91 -3.68 -12.82 25.09
CA VAL A 91 -2.98 -12.13 23.99
C VAL A 91 -2.35 -13.13 23.01
N LEU A 92 -1.78 -14.23 23.51
CA LEU A 92 -1.26 -15.31 22.66
C LEU A 92 -2.30 -15.82 21.66
N THR A 93 -3.53 -16.07 22.14
CA THR A 93 -4.62 -16.62 21.32
C THR A 93 -5.14 -15.58 20.34
N LEU A 94 -5.28 -14.33 20.77
CA LEU A 94 -5.67 -13.22 19.91
C LEU A 94 -4.65 -13.01 18.78
N ARG A 95 -3.35 -13.01 19.11
CA ARG A 95 -2.26 -12.91 18.14
C ARG A 95 -2.22 -14.12 17.20
N GLY A 96 -2.44 -15.32 17.74
CA GLY A 96 -2.53 -16.54 16.94
C GLY A 96 -3.72 -16.54 15.96
N LEU A 97 -4.88 -16.01 16.38
CA LEU A 97 -6.03 -15.79 15.49
C LEU A 97 -5.66 -14.83 14.36
N TRP A 98 -5.04 -13.70 14.70
CA TRP A 98 -4.62 -12.72 13.71
C TRP A 98 -3.62 -13.31 12.72
N MET A 99 -2.52 -13.90 13.20
CA MET A 99 -1.48 -14.51 12.37
C MET A 99 -2.03 -15.61 11.45
N HIS A 100 -2.96 -16.44 11.94
CA HIS A 100 -3.53 -17.51 11.13
C HIS A 100 -4.41 -16.99 9.98
N PHE A 101 -5.10 -15.87 10.19
CA PHE A 101 -5.96 -15.26 9.18
C PHE A 101 -5.37 -13.98 8.60
N GLU A 102 -4.07 -13.73 8.76
CA GLU A 102 -3.43 -12.44 8.47
C GLU A 102 -3.68 -12.02 7.02
N SER A 103 -3.44 -12.95 6.07
CA SER A 103 -3.66 -12.79 4.63
C SER A 103 -5.13 -12.56 4.21
N PHE A 104 -6.09 -12.80 5.11
CA PHE A 104 -7.51 -12.55 4.88
C PHE A 104 -8.02 -11.33 5.64
N ILE A 105 -7.41 -11.00 6.77
CA ILE A 105 -7.83 -9.87 7.60
C ILE A 105 -7.23 -8.58 7.05
N LEU A 106 -5.92 -8.53 6.78
CA LEU A 106 -5.29 -7.36 6.14
C LEU A 106 -5.58 -6.13 7.02
N GLU A 107 -6.03 -4.99 6.48
CA GLU A 107 -6.48 -3.84 7.29
C GLU A 107 -7.98 -3.84 7.61
N ARG A 108 -8.68 -4.95 7.38
CA ARG A 108 -10.12 -5.01 7.63
C ARG A 108 -10.40 -4.91 9.13
N ASN A 109 -11.51 -4.27 9.45
CA ASN A 109 -11.88 -3.96 10.82
C ASN A 109 -12.56 -5.14 11.52
N MET A 110 -12.94 -4.94 12.78
CA MET A 110 -13.56 -5.97 13.60
C MET A 110 -14.90 -6.48 13.00
N HIS A 111 -15.63 -5.67 12.22
CA HIS A 111 -16.85 -6.13 11.56
C HIS A 111 -16.57 -7.29 10.59
N PHE A 112 -15.49 -7.20 9.82
CA PHE A 112 -15.08 -8.28 8.92
C PHE A 112 -14.70 -9.54 9.69
N VAL A 113 -13.88 -9.41 10.74
CA VAL A 113 -13.42 -10.52 11.56
C VAL A 113 -14.61 -11.23 12.21
N VAL A 114 -15.58 -10.48 12.73
CA VAL A 114 -16.77 -11.05 13.33
C VAL A 114 -17.63 -11.79 12.31
N ALA A 115 -17.92 -11.16 11.17
CA ALA A 115 -18.80 -11.71 10.15
C ALA A 115 -18.22 -12.95 9.45
N ASN A 116 -16.92 -12.94 9.16
CA ASN A 116 -16.29 -13.93 8.30
C ASN A 116 -15.44 -14.97 9.05
N ILE A 117 -15.00 -14.69 10.28
CA ILE A 117 -14.13 -15.59 11.05
C ILE A 117 -14.82 -16.06 12.33
N VAL A 118 -15.14 -15.13 13.24
CA VAL A 118 -15.70 -15.46 14.57
C VAL A 118 -17.03 -16.21 14.44
N ARG A 119 -17.98 -15.68 13.65
CA ARG A 119 -19.29 -16.33 13.44
C ARG A 119 -19.14 -17.69 12.77
N PRO A 120 -18.43 -17.85 11.62
CA PRO A 120 -18.25 -19.17 11.01
C PRO A 120 -17.54 -20.20 11.92
N LEU A 121 -16.57 -19.78 12.74
CA LEU A 121 -15.90 -20.69 13.68
C LEU A 121 -16.83 -21.13 14.82
N THR A 122 -17.73 -20.27 15.26
CA THR A 122 -18.65 -20.55 16.39
C THR A 122 -19.99 -21.15 15.98
N GLN A 123 -20.33 -21.13 14.68
CA GLN A 123 -21.63 -21.52 14.14
C GLN A 123 -22.10 -22.92 14.57
N SER A 124 -21.20 -23.91 14.58
CA SER A 124 -21.59 -25.30 14.88
C SER A 124 -22.01 -25.50 16.34
N LYS A 125 -21.59 -24.61 17.25
CA LYS A 125 -21.88 -24.70 18.69
C LYS A 125 -22.77 -23.57 19.22
N GLY A 126 -22.90 -22.46 18.48
CA GLY A 126 -23.73 -21.32 18.87
C GLY A 126 -23.30 -20.63 20.16
N VAL A 127 -21.98 -20.59 20.44
CA VAL A 127 -21.38 -19.99 21.64
C VAL A 127 -20.46 -18.82 21.29
N SER A 128 -19.99 -18.06 22.29
CA SER A 128 -18.92 -17.07 22.06
C SER A 128 -17.61 -17.73 21.64
N PHE A 129 -16.72 -16.99 20.99
CA PHE A 129 -15.42 -17.51 20.57
C PHE A 129 -14.52 -17.84 21.76
N VAL A 130 -14.59 -17.05 22.83
CA VAL A 130 -13.87 -17.34 24.08
C VAL A 130 -14.36 -18.64 24.72
N SER A 131 -15.68 -18.87 24.75
CA SER A 131 -16.24 -20.13 25.24
C SER A 131 -15.83 -21.34 24.39
N LEU A 132 -15.59 -21.13 23.09
CA LEU A 132 -15.09 -22.17 22.18
C LEU A 132 -13.64 -22.58 22.51
N TRP A 133 -12.81 -21.63 22.96
CA TRP A 133 -11.39 -21.82 23.30
C TRP A 133 -11.11 -22.18 24.76
N GLY A 134 -12.05 -21.94 25.67
CA GLY A 134 -11.88 -22.16 27.11
C GLY A 134 -11.37 -20.91 27.81
N GLY A 135 -12.28 -19.95 27.98
CA GLY A 135 -11.99 -18.62 28.57
C GLY A 135 -11.25 -18.64 29.90
N ARG A 136 -10.57 -17.53 30.18
CA ARG A 136 -9.88 -17.29 31.45
C ARG A 136 -10.55 -16.18 32.24
N GLN A 137 -10.18 -16.07 33.51
CA GLN A 137 -10.50 -14.89 34.30
C GLN A 137 -9.92 -13.65 33.60
N VAL A 138 -10.70 -12.58 33.51
CA VAL A 138 -10.32 -11.35 32.83
C VAL A 138 -9.32 -10.55 33.68
N ASP A 139 -8.16 -10.22 33.11
CA ASP A 139 -7.19 -9.29 33.69
C ASP A 139 -7.53 -7.84 33.33
N TYR A 140 -7.84 -7.60 32.06
CA TYR A 140 -8.06 -6.25 31.50
C TYR A 140 -9.31 -6.20 30.63
N PHE A 141 -9.98 -5.06 30.62
CA PHE A 141 -11.09 -4.80 29.71
C PHE A 141 -10.62 -4.00 28.50
N VAL A 142 -11.18 -4.31 27.32
CA VAL A 142 -10.90 -3.56 26.10
C VAL A 142 -12.11 -2.75 25.68
N SER A 143 -11.95 -1.43 25.68
CA SER A 143 -12.90 -0.51 25.04
C SER A 143 -12.40 -0.17 23.64
N HIS A 144 -13.20 -0.40 22.60
CA HIS A 144 -12.76 -0.16 21.22
C HIS A 144 -13.92 0.04 20.24
N SER A 145 -13.63 0.72 19.13
CA SER A 145 -14.52 0.76 17.97
C SER A 145 -14.36 -0.51 17.13
N TRP A 146 -15.47 -1.07 16.64
CA TRP A 146 -15.44 -2.14 15.65
C TRP A 146 -14.98 -1.65 14.26
N GLY A 147 -15.00 -0.33 14.03
CA GLY A 147 -14.49 0.33 12.83
C GLY A 147 -12.96 0.35 12.76
N THR A 148 -12.28 0.21 13.89
CA THR A 148 -10.82 0.16 13.98
C THR A 148 -10.25 -1.07 13.25
N SER A 149 -9.16 -0.87 12.49
CA SER A 149 -8.40 -1.94 11.82
C SER A 149 -8.02 -3.05 12.82
N PHE A 150 -8.21 -4.31 12.43
CA PHE A 150 -7.91 -5.44 13.32
C PHE A 150 -6.40 -5.59 13.63
N PRO A 151 -5.46 -5.44 12.68
CA PRO A 151 -4.04 -5.28 13.00
C PRO A 151 -3.76 -4.19 14.03
N HIS A 152 -4.30 -2.99 13.81
CA HIS A 152 -4.13 -1.88 14.74
C HIS A 152 -4.62 -2.26 16.15
N PHE A 153 -5.81 -2.87 16.22
CA PHE A 153 -6.38 -3.40 17.46
C PHE A 153 -5.44 -4.41 18.15
N VAL A 154 -4.96 -5.42 17.43
CA VAL A 154 -4.11 -6.46 18.03
C VAL A 154 -2.77 -5.88 18.47
N CYS A 155 -2.12 -5.03 17.67
CA CYS A 155 -0.89 -4.33 18.06
C CYS A 155 -1.09 -3.44 19.29
N SER A 156 -2.19 -2.70 19.38
CA SER A 156 -2.52 -1.88 20.55
C SER A 156 -2.63 -2.73 21.82
N ILE A 157 -3.30 -3.89 21.75
CA ILE A 157 -3.39 -4.82 22.88
C ILE A 157 -2.01 -5.39 23.25
N GLN A 158 -1.15 -5.67 22.27
CA GLN A 158 0.23 -6.12 22.53
C GLN A 158 1.03 -5.04 23.27
N CYS A 159 0.97 -3.79 22.79
CA CYS A 159 1.62 -2.65 23.43
C CYS A 159 1.13 -2.45 24.87
N HIS A 160 -0.19 -2.49 25.09
CA HIS A 160 -0.76 -2.39 26.43
C HIS A 160 -0.26 -3.52 27.34
N ALA A 161 -0.33 -4.77 26.88
CA ALA A 161 0.12 -5.91 27.66
C ALA A 161 1.63 -5.85 27.97
N LEU A 162 2.46 -5.45 27.01
CA LEU A 162 3.89 -5.26 27.20
C LEU A 162 4.20 -4.18 28.24
N SER A 163 3.47 -3.07 28.20
CA SER A 163 3.64 -1.99 29.17
C SER A 163 3.26 -2.43 30.59
N LYS A 164 2.09 -3.07 30.75
CA LYS A 164 1.53 -3.37 32.09
C LYS A 164 2.06 -4.65 32.72
N GLU A 165 2.38 -5.67 31.93
CA GLU A 165 2.79 -6.99 32.43
C GLU A 165 4.28 -7.30 32.18
N GLY A 166 4.98 -6.47 31.41
CA GLY A 166 6.39 -6.63 31.09
C GLY A 166 6.72 -7.75 30.09
N PRO A 167 7.98 -7.83 29.63
CA PRO A 167 8.38 -8.64 28.46
C PRO A 167 8.28 -10.16 28.68
N THR A 168 8.20 -10.63 29.92
CA THR A 168 8.18 -12.05 30.28
C THR A 168 6.77 -12.65 30.42
N SER A 169 5.74 -11.83 30.65
CA SER A 169 4.39 -12.28 31.07
C SER A 169 3.25 -11.72 30.23
N TRP A 170 3.48 -10.70 29.41
CA TRP A 170 2.43 -10.04 28.62
C TRP A 170 1.60 -10.97 27.73
N ILE A 171 2.20 -12.07 27.25
CA ILE A 171 1.54 -13.01 26.33
C ILE A 171 0.41 -13.81 27.00
N ASP A 172 0.46 -13.93 28.32
CA ASP A 172 -0.49 -14.68 29.13
C ASP A 172 -1.69 -13.84 29.61
N ALA A 173 -1.58 -12.52 29.55
CA ALA A 173 -2.62 -11.58 29.98
C ALA A 173 -3.95 -11.83 29.24
N ALA A 174 -5.06 -11.85 29.99
CA ALA A 174 -6.38 -12.14 29.45
C ALA A 174 -7.25 -10.89 29.35
N TYR A 175 -7.72 -10.62 28.13
CA TYR A 175 -8.53 -9.44 27.82
C TYR A 175 -9.99 -9.80 27.58
N TRP A 176 -10.92 -9.04 28.17
CA TRP A 176 -12.32 -9.09 27.77
C TRP A 176 -12.51 -8.21 26.53
N ILE A 177 -12.95 -8.81 25.43
CA ILE A 177 -13.08 -8.15 24.13
C ILE A 177 -14.49 -8.45 23.61
N CYS A 178 -15.32 -7.42 23.45
CA CYS A 178 -16.75 -7.58 23.19
C CYS A 178 -17.08 -8.42 21.93
N SER A 179 -16.24 -8.36 20.89
CA SER A 179 -16.44 -9.09 19.63
C SER A 179 -16.27 -10.61 19.75
N VAL A 180 -15.51 -11.09 20.74
CA VAL A 180 -15.18 -12.51 20.93
C VAL A 180 -15.67 -13.08 22.26
N ALA A 181 -15.84 -12.23 23.28
CA ALA A 181 -16.37 -12.59 24.60
C ALA A 181 -17.89 -12.71 24.59
N ASN A 182 -18.59 -11.79 23.92
CA ASN A 182 -20.05 -11.87 23.78
C ASN A 182 -20.44 -12.98 22.81
N ASN A 183 -21.59 -13.62 23.07
CA ASN A 183 -22.15 -14.59 22.14
C ASN A 183 -22.79 -13.87 20.96
N GLN A 184 -22.09 -13.83 19.82
CA GLN A 184 -22.51 -13.15 18.60
C GLN A 184 -23.79 -13.73 17.95
N TRP A 185 -24.27 -14.88 18.44
CA TRP A 185 -25.54 -15.49 18.03
C TRP A 185 -26.73 -15.08 18.90
N ARG A 186 -26.48 -14.48 20.08
CA ARG A 186 -27.48 -14.09 21.08
C ARG A 186 -27.08 -12.78 21.76
N ILE A 187 -26.78 -11.75 20.96
CA ILE A 187 -26.23 -10.49 21.48
C ILE A 187 -27.17 -9.78 22.45
N GLU A 188 -28.49 -9.87 22.25
CA GLU A 188 -29.51 -9.30 23.13
C GLU A 188 -29.36 -9.76 24.59
N THR A 189 -28.99 -11.03 24.80
CA THR A 189 -28.76 -11.56 26.15
C THR A 189 -27.52 -10.99 26.83
N ALA A 190 -26.54 -10.53 26.04
CA ALA A 190 -25.33 -9.88 26.55
C ALA A 190 -25.51 -8.38 26.79
N LEU A 191 -26.51 -7.75 26.15
CA LEU A 191 -26.82 -6.33 26.36
C LEU A 191 -27.77 -6.12 27.55
N GLY A 192 -28.72 -7.04 27.77
CA GLY A 192 -29.71 -6.92 28.85
C GLY A 192 -30.75 -5.82 28.59
N SER A 193 -31.69 -5.65 29.52
CA SER A 193 -32.67 -4.55 29.48
C SER A 193 -32.19 -3.26 30.14
N ASP A 194 -31.22 -3.37 31.05
CA ASP A 194 -30.56 -2.26 31.74
C ASP A 194 -29.05 -2.30 31.38
N PRO A 195 -28.43 -1.18 30.98
CA PRO A 195 -26.98 -1.11 30.75
C PRO A 195 -26.13 -1.70 31.89
N MET A 196 -26.58 -1.65 33.14
CA MET A 196 -25.89 -2.22 34.30
C MET A 196 -25.99 -3.76 34.39
N GLU A 197 -26.97 -4.38 33.72
CA GLU A 197 -27.09 -5.84 33.58
C GLU A 197 -26.27 -6.38 32.40
N SER A 198 -25.75 -5.50 31.56
CA SER A 198 -24.98 -5.88 30.38
C SER A 198 -23.67 -6.60 30.74
N ALA A 199 -23.21 -7.48 29.84
CA ALA A 199 -21.93 -8.16 29.95
C ALA A 199 -20.74 -7.18 30.06
N PHE A 200 -20.92 -5.95 29.54
CA PHE A 200 -19.96 -4.86 29.65
C PHE A 200 -19.82 -4.39 31.10
N ALA A 201 -20.93 -4.03 31.74
CA ALA A 201 -20.94 -3.59 33.15
C ALA A 201 -20.49 -4.71 34.09
N LEU A 202 -20.93 -5.95 33.84
CA LEU A 202 -20.53 -7.12 34.63
C LEU A 202 -19.04 -7.45 34.52
N ALA A 203 -18.40 -7.20 33.36
CA ALA A 203 -16.97 -7.37 33.19
C ALA A 203 -16.18 -6.25 33.89
N LEU A 204 -16.60 -4.99 33.73
CA LEU A 204 -15.95 -3.83 34.35
C LEU A 204 -16.04 -3.84 35.88
N THR A 205 -17.09 -4.44 36.45
CA THR A 205 -17.29 -4.55 37.91
C THR A 205 -16.74 -5.85 38.51
N ALA A 206 -16.07 -6.69 37.71
CA ALA A 206 -15.58 -8.00 38.15
C ALA A 206 -14.25 -7.97 38.95
N GLY A 207 -13.71 -6.78 39.25
CA GLY A 207 -12.41 -6.64 39.92
C GLY A 207 -11.22 -6.87 38.99
N ILE A 208 -11.30 -6.33 37.77
CA ILE A 208 -10.22 -6.35 36.77
C ILE A 208 -9.10 -5.35 37.13
N LYS A 209 -7.91 -5.51 36.54
CA LYS A 209 -6.73 -4.68 36.81
C LYS A 209 -6.83 -3.27 36.19
N GLY A 210 -7.43 -3.16 35.01
CA GLY A 210 -7.50 -1.90 34.26
C GLY A 210 -8.23 -2.01 32.93
N VAL A 211 -8.30 -0.90 32.22
CA VAL A 211 -9.03 -0.75 30.95
C VAL A 211 -8.11 -0.17 29.89
N ALA A 212 -7.96 -0.91 28.80
CA ALA A 212 -7.29 -0.47 27.60
C ALA A 212 -8.33 0.09 26.62
N MET A 213 -8.35 1.41 26.44
CA MET A 213 -9.16 2.03 25.40
C MET A 213 -8.32 2.17 24.13
N VAL A 214 -8.62 1.35 23.13
CA VAL A 214 -7.87 1.25 21.87
C VAL A 214 -8.28 2.40 20.95
N MET A 215 -7.41 3.39 20.83
CA MET A 215 -7.63 4.63 20.09
C MET A 215 -7.06 4.51 18.68
N ASP A 216 -7.90 4.68 17.66
CA ASP A 216 -7.46 4.85 16.28
C ASP A 216 -7.17 6.33 15.97
N PRO A 217 -6.56 6.66 14.81
CA PRO A 217 -6.25 8.05 14.46
C PRO A 217 -7.47 8.97 14.45
N GLU A 218 -8.69 8.44 14.33
CA GLU A 218 -9.94 9.20 14.32
C GLU A 218 -10.62 9.30 15.70
N ALA A 219 -10.00 8.75 16.75
CA ALA A 219 -10.58 8.67 18.09
C ALA A 219 -12.01 8.08 18.11
N GLN A 220 -12.32 7.16 17.17
CA GLN A 220 -13.68 6.60 17.02
C GLN A 220 -14.28 5.98 18.27
N PRO A 221 -13.52 5.35 19.21
CA PRO A 221 -14.13 4.86 20.45
C PRO A 221 -14.87 5.96 21.22
N LEU A 222 -14.36 7.19 21.21
CA LEU A 222 -14.97 8.31 21.94
C LEU A 222 -16.21 8.89 21.22
N THR A 223 -16.45 8.49 19.97
CA THR A 223 -17.67 8.84 19.23
C THR A 223 -18.74 7.75 19.32
N ARG A 224 -18.59 6.76 20.22
CA ARG A 224 -19.53 5.65 20.39
C ARG A 224 -20.10 5.54 21.80
N VAL A 225 -21.42 5.51 21.90
CA VAL A 225 -22.12 5.56 23.21
C VAL A 225 -21.76 4.42 24.17
N TRP A 226 -21.55 3.20 23.66
CA TRP A 226 -21.15 2.07 24.49
C TRP A 226 -19.72 2.21 25.04
N CYS A 227 -18.79 2.77 24.25
CA CYS A 227 -17.44 3.05 24.71
C CYS A 227 -17.39 4.21 25.70
N LEU A 228 -18.29 5.20 25.56
CA LEU A 228 -18.49 6.25 26.57
C LEU A 228 -19.04 5.68 27.88
N PHE A 229 -19.98 4.73 27.83
CA PHE A 229 -20.42 4.01 29.01
C PHE A 229 -19.28 3.24 29.69
N GLU A 230 -18.43 2.57 28.92
CA GLU A 230 -17.25 1.86 29.41
C GLU A 230 -16.24 2.81 30.05
N PHE A 231 -15.96 3.97 29.44
CA PHE A 231 -15.13 5.03 30.02
C PHE A 231 -15.68 5.49 31.37
N PHE A 232 -16.97 5.83 31.40
CA PHE A 232 -17.66 6.33 32.59
C PHE A 232 -17.58 5.32 33.74
N LEU A 233 -17.90 4.04 33.46
CA LEU A 233 -17.83 2.98 34.45
C LEU A 233 -16.40 2.74 34.94
N SER A 234 -15.41 2.82 34.06
CA SER A 234 -14.00 2.66 34.42
C SER A 234 -13.56 3.75 35.40
N SER A 235 -13.92 5.00 35.10
CA SER A 235 -13.70 6.17 35.97
C SER A 235 -14.38 5.99 37.33
N ARG A 236 -15.65 5.57 37.34
CA ARG A 236 -16.44 5.33 38.57
C ARG A 236 -15.86 4.21 39.44
N GLN A 237 -15.34 3.16 38.83
CA GLN A 237 -14.72 2.03 39.55
C GLN A 237 -13.26 2.29 39.94
N HIS A 238 -12.71 3.48 39.63
CA HIS A 238 -11.31 3.84 39.85
C HIS A 238 -10.33 2.84 39.24
N LEU A 239 -10.65 2.33 38.04
CA LEU A 239 -9.76 1.45 37.28
C LEU A 239 -8.63 2.23 36.61
N ASP A 240 -7.49 1.57 36.38
CA ASP A 240 -6.40 2.10 35.56
C ASP A 240 -6.85 2.15 34.09
N LEU A 241 -7.43 3.29 33.68
CA LEU A 241 -7.93 3.54 32.34
C LEU A 241 -6.86 4.27 31.52
N VAL A 242 -6.43 3.65 30.43
CA VAL A 242 -5.40 4.22 29.54
C VAL A 242 -5.85 4.28 28.08
N PHE A 243 -5.37 5.30 27.37
CA PHE A 243 -5.45 5.33 25.90
C PHE A 243 -4.26 4.57 25.31
N VAL A 244 -4.55 3.65 24.39
CA VAL A 244 -3.52 2.84 23.73
C VAL A 244 -3.68 2.86 22.22
N THR A 245 -2.55 2.94 21.53
CA THR A 245 -2.43 2.88 20.07
C THR A 245 -1.49 1.75 19.65
N ASN A 246 -1.37 1.50 18.35
CA ASN A 246 -0.32 0.62 17.83
C ASN A 246 1.12 1.14 18.07
N ALA A 247 1.29 2.41 18.44
CA ALA A 247 2.56 3.02 18.79
C ALA A 247 2.87 2.94 20.31
N GLY A 248 1.95 2.45 21.14
CA GLY A 248 2.14 2.36 22.58
C GLY A 248 0.98 2.91 23.41
N VAL A 249 1.11 2.79 24.73
CA VAL A 249 0.20 3.40 25.70
C VAL A 249 0.58 4.86 25.87
N VAL A 250 -0.37 5.78 25.66
CA VAL A 250 -0.12 7.23 25.75
C VAL A 250 0.25 7.58 27.19
N GLY A 251 1.42 8.21 27.38
CA GLY A 251 1.96 8.55 28.70
C GLY A 251 2.97 7.55 29.26
N ASP A 252 3.07 6.33 28.72
CA ASP A 252 4.05 5.33 29.18
C ASP A 252 5.40 5.44 28.42
N ASP A 253 6.48 4.92 29.02
CA ASP A 253 7.83 4.83 28.41
C ASP A 253 7.84 4.02 27.09
N GLY A 254 6.78 3.25 26.81
CA GLY A 254 6.60 2.45 25.60
C GLY A 254 5.89 3.15 24.44
N CYS A 255 5.48 4.43 24.59
CA CYS A 255 4.89 5.21 23.50
C CYS A 255 5.98 5.70 22.54
N SER A 256 6.08 5.09 21.37
CA SER A 256 7.14 5.39 20.40
C SER A 256 6.88 6.63 19.53
N SER A 257 5.70 7.26 19.64
CA SER A 257 5.34 8.44 18.83
C SER A 257 4.61 9.49 19.66
N PHE A 258 5.25 10.64 19.86
CA PHE A 258 4.64 11.81 20.47
C PHE A 258 3.65 12.50 19.55
N ASP A 259 3.92 12.50 18.24
CA ASP A 259 3.04 13.13 17.24
C ASP A 259 1.66 12.45 17.22
N VAL A 260 1.60 11.11 17.31
CA VAL A 260 0.34 10.37 17.41
C VAL A 260 -0.44 10.77 18.66
N ALA A 261 0.23 10.94 19.80
CA ALA A 261 -0.41 11.38 21.02
C ALA A 261 -0.93 12.83 20.91
N LEU A 262 -0.15 13.72 20.30
CA LEU A 262 -0.51 15.12 20.12
C LEU A 262 -1.70 15.29 19.18
N GLU A 263 -1.72 14.59 18.04
CA GLU A 263 -2.85 14.60 17.10
C GLU A 263 -4.13 14.07 17.74
N MET A 264 -4.03 13.00 18.54
CA MET A 264 -5.16 12.53 19.34
C MET A 264 -5.65 13.58 20.35
N GLY A 265 -4.71 14.31 20.96
CA GLY A 265 -5.01 15.43 21.86
C GLY A 265 -5.84 16.50 21.18
N LYS A 266 -5.45 16.92 19.96
CA LYS A 266 -6.19 17.89 19.15
C LYS A 266 -7.61 17.41 18.81
N LYS A 267 -7.79 16.12 18.52
CA LYS A 267 -9.13 15.56 18.26
C LYS A 267 -10.01 15.53 19.51
N ILE A 268 -9.42 15.18 20.66
CA ILE A 268 -10.13 15.15 21.95
C ILE A 268 -10.50 16.57 22.43
N GLU A 269 -9.69 17.58 22.09
CA GLU A 269 -9.98 18.99 22.39
C GLU A 269 -11.33 19.44 21.81
N LEU A 270 -11.63 19.02 20.58
CA LEU A 270 -12.85 19.38 19.86
C LEU A 270 -14.01 18.40 20.08
N LEU A 271 -13.80 17.32 20.84
CA LEU A 271 -14.80 16.28 21.05
C LEU A 271 -16.00 16.81 21.86
N GLN A 272 -17.20 16.46 21.41
CA GLN A 272 -18.48 16.65 22.11
C GLN A 272 -19.22 15.31 22.20
N VAL A 273 -19.26 14.68 23.37
CA VAL A 273 -19.85 13.33 23.51
C VAL A 273 -21.35 13.27 23.16
N GLU A 274 -22.08 14.38 23.23
CA GLU A 274 -23.50 14.43 22.86
C GLU A 274 -23.76 14.03 21.40
N THR A 275 -22.79 14.32 20.53
CA THR A 275 -22.85 14.05 19.08
C THR A 275 -22.58 12.58 18.73
N CYS A 276 -22.24 11.74 19.70
CA CYS A 276 -21.80 10.37 19.46
C CYS A 276 -22.85 9.51 18.73
N GLU A 277 -22.40 8.52 17.97
CA GLU A 277 -23.27 7.62 17.21
C GLU A 277 -23.63 6.35 18.00
N ALA A 278 -24.77 5.75 17.66
CA ALA A 278 -25.23 4.50 18.25
C ALA A 278 -26.08 3.70 17.25
N SER A 279 -25.86 2.38 17.19
CA SER A 279 -26.68 1.48 16.38
C SER A 279 -28.10 1.29 16.94
N SER A 280 -28.30 1.55 18.24
CA SER A 280 -29.59 1.55 18.93
C SER A 280 -29.79 2.91 19.59
N GLN A 281 -30.83 3.63 19.17
CA GLN A 281 -31.19 4.93 19.76
C GLN A 281 -31.72 4.78 21.20
N GLU A 282 -32.33 3.64 21.51
CA GLU A 282 -32.79 3.32 22.87
C GLU A 282 -31.60 3.13 23.81
N ASP A 283 -30.56 2.41 23.39
CA ASP A 283 -29.32 2.26 24.17
C ASP A 283 -28.66 3.62 24.39
N LYS A 284 -28.61 4.45 23.35
CA LYS A 284 -28.05 5.81 23.45
C LYS A 284 -28.76 6.62 24.52
N LYS A 285 -30.10 6.62 24.49
CA LYS A 285 -30.93 7.33 25.47
C LYS A 285 -30.72 6.80 26.89
N ASN A 286 -30.74 5.48 27.08
CA ASN A 286 -30.61 4.88 28.41
C ASN A 286 -29.22 5.09 29.01
N ILE A 287 -28.15 4.96 28.21
CA ILE A 287 -26.78 5.24 28.62
C ILE A 287 -26.59 6.71 28.95
N PHE A 288 -27.05 7.62 28.09
CA PHE A 288 -26.93 9.07 28.34
C PHE A 288 -27.69 9.48 29.59
N GLN A 289 -28.91 8.98 29.79
CA GLN A 289 -29.67 9.23 31.00
C GLN A 289 -28.93 8.74 32.25
N TYR A 290 -28.26 7.59 32.16
CA TYR A 290 -27.44 7.06 33.24
C TYR A 290 -26.22 7.95 33.54
N ILE A 291 -25.44 8.31 32.51
CA ILE A 291 -24.27 9.19 32.65
C ILE A 291 -24.69 10.56 33.24
N ILE A 292 -25.77 11.15 32.73
CA ILE A 292 -26.31 12.42 33.24
C ILE A 292 -26.77 12.28 34.69
N SER A 293 -27.41 11.16 35.07
CA SER A 293 -27.88 10.97 36.45
C SER A 293 -26.73 10.91 37.47
N GLU A 294 -25.56 10.44 37.06
CA GLU A 294 -24.40 10.25 37.94
C GLU A 294 -23.42 11.43 37.88
N LEU A 295 -23.10 11.96 36.68
CA LEU A 295 -22.18 13.09 36.50
C LEU A 295 -22.87 14.45 36.58
N GLY A 296 -24.18 14.51 36.35
CA GLY A 296 -25.00 15.72 36.29
C GLY A 296 -25.20 16.28 34.87
N SER A 297 -24.23 16.10 33.98
CA SER A 297 -24.32 16.55 32.57
C SER A 297 -23.33 15.80 31.67
N LEU A 298 -23.50 15.90 30.36
CA LEU A 298 -22.58 15.30 29.38
C LEU A 298 -21.29 16.11 29.21
N GLU A 299 -21.32 17.42 29.45
CA GLU A 299 -20.12 18.27 29.38
C GLU A 299 -19.08 17.86 30.44
N ARG A 300 -19.55 17.38 31.61
CA ARG A 300 -18.64 16.81 32.63
C ARG A 300 -17.95 15.52 32.18
N MET A 301 -18.56 14.79 31.26
CA MET A 301 -17.91 13.63 30.62
C MET A 301 -16.79 14.11 29.69
N ASP A 302 -17.04 15.14 28.87
CA ASP A 302 -16.02 15.76 28.01
C ASP A 302 -14.83 16.26 28.84
N GLU A 303 -15.11 16.94 29.96
CA GLU A 303 -14.08 17.41 30.91
C GLU A 303 -13.22 16.26 31.46
N GLN A 304 -13.80 15.12 31.82
CA GLN A 304 -13.06 13.96 32.32
C GLN A 304 -12.15 13.34 31.24
N ILE A 305 -12.65 13.22 30.02
CA ILE A 305 -11.88 12.68 28.87
C ILE A 305 -10.70 13.60 28.56
N ARG A 306 -10.94 14.91 28.46
CA ARG A 306 -9.89 15.92 28.19
C ARG A 306 -8.86 15.97 29.30
N LYS A 307 -9.28 15.86 30.57
CA LYS A 307 -8.38 15.82 31.71
C LYS A 307 -7.45 14.59 31.66
N LEU A 308 -7.99 13.40 31.38
CA LEU A 308 -7.18 12.19 31.24
C LEU A 308 -6.15 12.33 30.12
N MET A 309 -6.55 12.87 28.96
CA MET A 309 -5.64 13.12 27.85
C MET A 309 -4.53 14.12 28.22
N ALA A 310 -4.87 15.20 28.90
CA ALA A 310 -3.91 16.21 29.34
C ALA A 310 -2.86 15.64 30.31
N GLU A 311 -3.28 14.77 31.24
CA GLU A 311 -2.39 14.07 32.16
C GLU A 311 -1.41 13.16 31.39
N MET A 312 -1.91 12.38 30.42
CA MET A 312 -1.07 11.50 29.60
C MET A 312 -0.10 12.26 28.69
N LEU A 313 -0.53 13.38 28.07
CA LEU A 313 0.34 14.24 27.26
C LEU A 313 1.47 14.85 28.08
N THR A 314 1.16 15.29 29.31
CA THR A 314 2.16 15.85 30.23
C THR A 314 3.23 14.80 30.58
N GLN A 315 2.79 13.56 30.83
CA GLN A 315 3.71 12.45 31.11
C GLN A 315 4.56 12.11 29.88
N ASN A 316 3.97 12.07 28.69
CA ASN A 316 4.68 11.85 27.43
C ASN A 316 5.76 12.92 27.18
N LEU A 317 5.44 14.20 27.40
CA LEU A 317 6.41 15.29 27.27
C LEU A 317 7.57 15.11 28.25
N THR A 318 7.28 14.76 29.50
CA THR A 318 8.31 14.51 30.53
C THR A 318 9.23 13.34 30.12
N ASN A 319 8.66 12.26 29.58
CA ASN A 319 9.43 11.11 29.11
C ASN A 319 10.32 11.49 27.91
N MET A 320 9.80 12.28 26.97
CA MET A 320 10.57 12.80 25.84
C MET A 320 11.71 13.72 26.27
N GLU A 321 11.47 14.65 27.17
CA GLU A 321 12.51 15.56 27.70
C GLU A 321 13.64 14.76 28.34
N LYS A 322 13.29 13.72 29.12
CA LYS A 322 14.27 12.81 29.74
C LYS A 322 15.06 12.01 28.69
N ALA A 323 14.39 11.46 27.67
CA ALA A 323 15.03 10.69 26.60
C ALA A 323 15.95 11.57 25.74
N THR A 324 15.49 12.77 25.40
CA THR A 324 16.23 13.77 24.62
C THR A 324 17.43 14.29 25.39
N GLY A 325 17.25 14.64 26.67
CA GLY A 325 18.35 15.04 27.56
C GLY A 325 19.42 13.95 27.65
N SER A 326 19.00 12.69 27.85
CA SER A 326 19.93 11.55 27.87
C SER A 326 20.67 11.36 26.54
N LEU A 327 20.02 11.62 25.40
CA LEU A 327 20.65 11.57 24.09
C LEU A 327 21.64 12.73 23.88
N VAL A 328 21.25 13.95 24.25
CA VAL A 328 22.11 15.15 24.20
C VAL A 328 23.34 14.96 25.06
N ASP A 329 23.21 14.39 26.26
CA ASP A 329 24.34 14.05 27.14
C ASP A 329 25.29 13.04 26.48
N ARG A 330 24.76 12.01 25.80
CA ARG A 330 25.56 11.03 25.05
C ARG A 330 26.25 11.64 23.83
N LEU A 331 25.59 12.57 23.12
CA LEU A 331 26.13 13.24 21.94
C LEU A 331 27.14 14.33 22.30
N GLY A 332 26.97 14.99 23.44
CA GLY A 332 27.87 16.02 23.97
C GLY A 332 29.19 15.47 24.52
N GLN A 333 29.26 14.18 24.83
CA GLN A 333 30.50 13.51 25.23
C GLN A 333 31.30 13.04 24.02
N GLY A 334 31.92 13.99 23.32
CA GLY A 334 33.00 13.72 22.36
C GLY A 334 34.31 13.36 23.07
N SER A 335 34.72 12.09 22.95
CA SER A 335 36.04 11.54 23.30
C SER A 335 36.69 12.02 24.62
N ALA A 336 36.39 11.32 25.72
CA ALA A 336 37.33 11.19 26.83
C ALA A 336 37.28 9.74 27.35
N THR A 337 38.39 9.04 27.14
CA THR A 337 38.90 7.87 27.89
C THR A 337 37.92 6.77 28.32
N ASP A 338 38.15 5.61 27.73
CA ASP A 338 37.94 4.25 28.23
C ASP A 338 37.79 4.11 29.76
N ASP A 339 36.64 3.58 30.19
CA ASP A 339 36.48 2.86 31.45
C ASP A 339 35.47 1.71 31.22
N ARG A 340 35.93 0.66 30.53
CA ARG A 340 35.29 -0.67 30.62
C ARG A 340 35.87 -1.42 31.83
N PRO A 341 35.06 -1.93 32.76
CA PRO A 341 35.53 -2.92 33.72
C PRO A 341 35.78 -4.24 32.99
N GLY A 342 36.97 -4.80 33.20
CA GLY A 342 37.58 -5.83 32.38
C GLY A 342 36.93 -7.21 32.37
N LEU A 343 37.30 -7.99 31.35
CA LEU A 343 37.40 -9.44 31.41
C LEU A 343 38.57 -9.91 30.52
N TYR A 344 39.61 -10.38 31.22
CA TYR A 344 40.72 -11.25 30.82
C TYR A 344 41.90 -10.74 29.96
N ALA A 345 43.06 -11.27 30.35
CA ALA A 345 44.39 -10.73 30.16
C ALA A 345 45.25 -11.52 29.15
N SER A 346 46.35 -10.85 28.76
CA SER A 346 47.61 -11.36 28.17
C SER A 346 47.55 -11.71 26.68
N ALA A 347 48.55 -11.43 25.83
CA ALA A 347 49.96 -11.14 26.07
C ALA A 347 50.55 -10.23 24.98
N ARG A 348 51.70 -9.64 25.34
CA ARG A 348 52.54 -8.67 24.60
C ARG A 348 53.07 -9.22 23.28
N HIS A 349 53.19 -8.36 22.24
CA HIS A 349 54.49 -8.11 21.63
C HIS A 349 54.58 -6.78 20.83
N GLN A 350 55.73 -6.15 21.07
CA GLN A 350 56.36 -4.94 20.54
C GLN A 350 56.32 -4.71 19.02
N GLY A 351 56.31 -3.42 18.64
CA GLY A 351 57.23 -2.91 17.61
C GLY A 351 56.61 -2.24 16.39
N PRO A 352 57.28 -1.23 15.78
CA PRO A 352 56.63 0.06 15.53
C PRO A 352 56.68 0.58 14.08
N ARG A 353 55.82 1.59 13.82
CA ARG A 353 56.00 2.81 12.98
C ARG A 353 56.46 2.66 11.53
N ARG A 354 55.71 3.30 10.61
CA ARG A 354 56.21 4.47 9.84
C ARG A 354 55.10 5.18 9.04
N ASP A 355 54.91 6.43 9.44
CA ASP A 355 54.66 7.69 8.73
C ASP A 355 54.59 7.74 7.19
N GLY A 356 53.74 8.67 6.71
CA GLY A 356 53.89 9.41 5.44
C GLY A 356 52.64 9.34 4.55
N ILE A 357 51.64 10.22 4.68
CA ILE A 357 51.55 11.61 4.16
C ILE A 357 51.85 11.70 2.65
N GLY A 358 50.90 12.22 1.86
CA GLY A 358 51.23 12.96 0.64
C GLY A 358 50.24 12.96 -0.51
N ALA A 359 49.18 13.75 -0.37
CA ALA A 359 48.53 14.62 -1.37
C ALA A 359 48.70 14.40 -2.89
N ALA A 360 47.53 14.28 -3.54
CA ALA A 360 47.05 15.04 -4.70
C ALA A 360 48.02 15.63 -5.74
N HIS A 361 47.77 15.31 -7.02
CA HIS A 361 47.85 16.31 -8.09
C HIS A 361 46.86 16.03 -9.23
N ASN A 362 46.21 17.12 -9.62
CA ASN A 362 45.30 17.32 -10.73
C ASN A 362 46.11 17.89 -11.91
N SER A 363 45.84 17.48 -13.17
CA SER A 363 45.88 18.36 -14.37
C SER A 363 45.69 17.60 -15.70
N ASN A 364 44.61 17.98 -16.40
CA ASN A 364 44.48 18.33 -17.83
C ASN A 364 45.44 17.75 -18.89
N CYS A 365 44.87 17.25 -20.00
CA CYS A 365 44.94 17.91 -21.32
C CYS A 365 44.09 17.25 -22.44
N ARG A 366 43.60 18.12 -23.33
CA ARG A 366 42.72 17.98 -24.51
C ARG A 366 43.28 17.11 -25.67
N ALA A 367 42.39 16.53 -26.49
CA ALA A 367 42.02 17.02 -27.84
C ALA A 367 41.64 15.90 -28.87
N GLY A 368 40.40 15.96 -29.38
CA GLY A 368 40.04 15.85 -30.81
C GLY A 368 39.99 14.47 -31.51
N ARG A 369 38.79 14.07 -31.97
CA ARG A 369 38.41 14.08 -33.40
C ARG A 369 36.97 13.57 -33.64
N ARG A 370 36.21 14.41 -34.37
CA ARG A 370 35.00 14.08 -35.13
C ARG A 370 35.34 13.10 -36.26
N LEU A 371 34.45 12.15 -36.53
CA LEU A 371 34.35 11.48 -37.83
C LEU A 371 32.88 11.23 -38.14
N VAL A 372 32.48 11.63 -39.35
CA VAL A 372 31.12 11.71 -39.87
C VAL A 372 31.11 10.99 -41.23
N LEU A 373 30.15 10.06 -41.39
CA LEU A 373 29.55 9.48 -42.62
C LEU A 373 30.37 8.46 -43.46
N PRO A 374 29.75 7.57 -44.30
CA PRO A 374 28.38 7.61 -44.84
C PRO A 374 27.57 6.28 -44.90
N VAL A 375 26.30 6.44 -45.29
CA VAL A 375 25.29 5.45 -45.72
C VAL A 375 25.65 4.77 -47.07
N THR A 376 25.27 3.51 -47.28
CA THR A 376 24.78 2.98 -48.59
C THR A 376 24.11 1.58 -48.50
N GLU A 377 22.84 1.56 -48.93
CA GLU A 377 21.96 0.56 -49.58
C GLU A 377 22.20 -0.97 -49.53
N LYS A 378 21.11 -1.71 -49.23
CA LYS A 378 20.43 -2.60 -50.20
C LYS A 378 18.99 -2.96 -49.80
N VAL A 379 18.10 -2.89 -50.79
CA VAL A 379 16.66 -3.19 -50.78
C VAL A 379 16.38 -4.58 -51.39
N GLN A 380 15.20 -5.14 -51.05
CA GLN A 380 14.44 -6.31 -51.57
C GLN A 380 14.52 -7.55 -50.67
N SER A 381 13.45 -8.29 -50.36
CA SER A 381 11.99 -8.17 -50.57
C SER A 381 11.36 -9.39 -49.87
N LEU A 382 10.19 -9.27 -49.23
CA LEU A 382 9.13 -10.29 -49.25
C LEU A 382 7.87 -9.67 -48.62
N ALA A 383 6.79 -9.72 -49.40
CA ALA A 383 5.52 -9.08 -49.16
C ALA A 383 4.50 -10.05 -48.52
N ASP A 384 3.54 -9.43 -47.84
CA ASP A 384 2.13 -9.79 -47.64
C ASP A 384 1.77 -11.10 -46.94
N PHE A 385 1.15 -10.97 -45.75
CA PHE A 385 -0.06 -11.73 -45.45
C PHE A 385 -1.04 -10.88 -44.63
N ASP A 386 -2.20 -10.70 -45.25
CA ASP A 386 -3.35 -9.88 -44.88
C ASP A 386 -4.26 -10.62 -43.89
N VAL A 387 -4.71 -9.92 -42.84
CA VAL A 387 -5.46 -10.47 -41.69
C VAL A 387 -6.99 -10.43 -41.93
N ASP A 388 -7.45 -9.91 -43.08
CA ASP A 388 -8.88 -9.75 -43.38
C ASP A 388 -9.61 -10.99 -43.95
N ALA A 389 -8.97 -12.17 -43.94
CA ALA A 389 -9.57 -13.40 -44.51
C ALA A 389 -10.23 -14.36 -43.49
N ALA A 390 -10.15 -14.12 -42.18
CA ALA A 390 -10.72 -15.03 -41.18
C ALA A 390 -12.16 -14.68 -40.73
N PHE A 391 -12.67 -13.48 -41.08
CA PHE A 391 -13.96 -12.98 -40.57
C PHE A 391 -15.14 -13.08 -41.57
N LYS A 392 -15.01 -13.85 -42.66
CA LYS A 392 -16.01 -13.86 -43.74
C LYS A 392 -16.60 -15.23 -44.09
N LEU A 393 -16.79 -16.10 -43.11
CA LEU A 393 -17.60 -17.31 -43.24
C LEU A 393 -18.37 -17.54 -41.94
N TYR A 394 -19.52 -16.86 -41.79
CA TYR A 394 -20.76 -17.28 -41.13
C TYR A 394 -21.62 -16.04 -40.87
N GLY A 395 -22.41 -15.67 -41.88
CA GLY A 395 -23.50 -14.73 -41.72
C GLY A 395 -24.79 -15.44 -41.25
N GLU A 396 -25.48 -14.75 -40.34
CA GLU A 396 -26.94 -14.67 -40.21
C GLU A 396 -27.72 -15.93 -39.75
N HIS A 397 -28.07 -15.97 -38.45
CA HIS A 397 -29.47 -15.82 -38.01
C HIS A 397 -29.61 -15.91 -36.47
N SER A 398 -30.41 -15.01 -35.91
CA SER A 398 -31.08 -15.06 -34.59
C SER A 398 -30.25 -14.88 -33.30
N HIS A 399 -29.93 -13.63 -32.96
CA HIS A 399 -29.88 -13.18 -31.56
C HIS A 399 -30.99 -12.14 -31.32
N LYS A 400 -32.20 -12.63 -31.11
CA LYS A 400 -33.26 -11.94 -30.37
C LYS A 400 -34.04 -13.01 -29.59
N LYS A 401 -34.19 -12.78 -28.27
CA LYS A 401 -34.83 -13.61 -27.22
C LYS A 401 -33.92 -14.58 -26.48
N LEU A 402 -33.13 -14.06 -25.54
CA LEU A 402 -32.79 -14.79 -24.30
C LEU A 402 -32.89 -13.94 -23.03
N ASP A 403 -33.44 -12.72 -23.11
CA ASP A 403 -33.55 -11.80 -21.96
C ASP A 403 -34.93 -11.80 -21.28
N ASP A 404 -35.90 -12.58 -21.78
CA ASP A 404 -37.26 -12.64 -21.21
C ASP A 404 -37.66 -14.07 -20.80
N MET A 405 -36.91 -14.69 -19.88
CA MET A 405 -37.34 -15.94 -19.24
C MET A 405 -37.51 -15.75 -17.72
N PRO A 406 -38.73 -15.92 -17.16
CA PRO A 406 -38.96 -15.76 -15.72
C PRO A 406 -38.18 -16.80 -14.91
N ARG A 407 -37.60 -16.36 -13.77
CA ARG A 407 -36.74 -17.16 -12.87
C ARG A 407 -37.30 -18.53 -12.50
N ASP A 408 -38.62 -18.69 -12.45
CA ASP A 408 -39.28 -19.94 -12.11
C ASP A 408 -39.11 -21.04 -13.17
N ALA A 409 -39.02 -20.67 -14.46
CA ALA A 409 -38.78 -21.62 -15.54
C ALA A 409 -37.33 -22.14 -15.54
N MET A 410 -36.38 -21.29 -15.17
CA MET A 410 -34.97 -21.68 -15.02
C MET A 410 -34.77 -22.58 -13.79
N MET A 411 -35.50 -22.32 -12.70
CA MET A 411 -35.44 -23.16 -11.49
C MET A 411 -36.10 -24.53 -11.72
N GLN A 412 -37.20 -24.61 -12.48
CA GLN A 412 -37.82 -25.88 -12.85
C GLN A 412 -36.95 -26.70 -13.81
N LEU A 413 -36.22 -26.07 -14.73
CA LEU A 413 -35.27 -26.75 -15.61
C LEU A 413 -34.08 -27.31 -14.82
N LEU A 414 -33.56 -26.55 -13.85
CA LEU A 414 -32.49 -27.00 -12.94
C LEU A 414 -32.95 -28.11 -12.00
N LEU A 415 -34.15 -28.03 -11.43
CA LEU A 415 -34.75 -29.09 -10.60
C LEU A 415 -35.01 -30.38 -11.40
N ALA A 416 -35.54 -30.26 -12.63
CA ALA A 416 -35.75 -31.43 -13.50
C ALA A 416 -34.42 -32.11 -13.86
N THR A 417 -33.37 -31.33 -14.08
CA THR A 417 -32.02 -31.84 -14.37
C THR A 417 -31.39 -32.48 -13.11
N PHE A 418 -31.61 -31.89 -11.94
CA PHE A 418 -31.13 -32.41 -10.66
C PHE A 418 -31.80 -33.75 -10.30
N PHE A 419 -33.11 -33.87 -10.46
CA PHE A 419 -33.84 -35.13 -10.22
C PHE A 419 -33.48 -36.24 -11.22
N PHE A 420 -33.17 -35.89 -12.48
CA PHE A 420 -32.77 -36.86 -13.50
C PHE A 420 -31.37 -37.45 -13.24
N VAL A 421 -30.43 -36.61 -12.77
CA VAL A 421 -29.07 -37.04 -12.40
C VAL A 421 -29.08 -37.84 -11.09
N PHE A 422 -29.86 -37.44 -10.08
CA PHE A 422 -29.96 -38.18 -8.82
C PHE A 422 -30.61 -39.55 -8.99
N SER A 423 -31.58 -39.68 -9.90
CA SER A 423 -32.23 -40.96 -10.23
C SER A 423 -31.27 -41.95 -10.90
N LEU A 424 -30.27 -41.46 -11.65
CA LEU A 424 -29.22 -42.26 -12.28
C LEU A 424 -28.13 -42.70 -11.29
N VAL A 425 -27.76 -41.83 -10.34
CA VAL A 425 -26.79 -42.15 -9.28
C VAL A 425 -27.38 -43.11 -8.24
N ALA A 426 -28.65 -42.94 -7.87
CA ALA A 426 -29.36 -43.88 -6.99
C ALA A 426 -29.55 -45.27 -7.64
N PHE A 427 -29.67 -45.36 -8.97
CA PHE A 427 -29.72 -46.64 -9.68
C PHE A 427 -28.34 -47.32 -9.79
N ALA A 428 -27.25 -46.54 -9.74
CA ALA A 428 -25.88 -47.04 -9.77
C ALA A 428 -25.40 -47.54 -8.39
N GLU A 429 -25.86 -46.93 -7.29
CA GLU A 429 -25.50 -47.37 -5.93
C GLU A 429 -26.32 -48.57 -5.42
N LEU A 430 -27.49 -48.86 -6.01
CA LEU A 430 -28.30 -50.05 -5.66
C LEU A 430 -27.81 -51.38 -6.27
N HIS A 431 -26.75 -51.35 -7.09
CA HIS A 431 -26.16 -52.55 -7.71
C HIS A 431 -24.78 -52.97 -7.16
N VAL A 432 -24.21 -52.26 -6.18
CA VAL A 432 -22.89 -52.58 -5.59
C VAL A 432 -22.99 -53.16 -4.17
N TRP A 433 -24.19 -53.29 -3.61
CA TRP A 433 -24.41 -53.95 -2.30
C TRP A 433 -25.13 -55.30 -2.42
N ASN A 434 -24.56 -56.24 -3.19
CA ASN A 434 -24.78 -57.68 -2.92
C ASN A 434 -23.75 -58.59 -3.62
N ARG A 435 -22.67 -58.96 -2.92
CA ARG A 435 -22.17 -60.35 -2.78
C ARG A 435 -20.75 -60.36 -2.19
N SER A 436 -20.70 -60.71 -0.92
CA SER A 436 -19.56 -61.31 -0.25
C SER A 436 -19.38 -62.77 -0.73
N THR A 437 -18.16 -63.15 -1.15
CA THR A 437 -17.48 -64.42 -0.81
C THR A 437 -16.10 -64.54 -1.48
N PHE A 438 -15.06 -64.64 -0.64
CA PHE A 438 -13.86 -65.48 -0.71
C PHE A 438 -12.86 -65.45 -1.90
N THR A 439 -11.61 -65.14 -1.52
CA THR A 439 -10.30 -65.65 -1.95
C THR A 439 -9.71 -65.34 -3.33
N GLY A 440 -8.56 -64.64 -3.28
CA GLY A 440 -7.32 -65.05 -3.94
C GLY A 440 -7.06 -64.53 -5.34
N LEU A 441 -6.22 -63.49 -5.48
CA LEU A 441 -5.06 -63.41 -6.39
C LEU A 441 -4.53 -61.97 -6.45
N ARG A 442 -3.25 -61.83 -6.09
CA ARG A 442 -2.42 -60.65 -6.38
C ARG A 442 -2.35 -60.41 -7.89
N LEU A 443 -2.49 -59.15 -8.29
CA LEU A 443 -1.90 -58.57 -9.50
C LEU A 443 -1.74 -57.06 -9.27
N GLU A 444 -0.48 -56.61 -9.25
CA GLU A 444 0.00 -55.24 -9.01
C GLU A 444 -0.06 -54.37 -10.27
N SER A 445 -0.18 -53.03 -10.09
CA SER A 445 0.61 -51.95 -10.73
C SER A 445 -0.11 -50.57 -10.63
N PRO A 446 0.54 -49.40 -10.88
CA PRO A 446 1.67 -48.86 -10.13
C PRO A 446 1.49 -47.34 -9.81
N LEU A 447 1.67 -46.95 -8.55
CA LEU A 447 2.03 -45.57 -8.15
C LEU A 447 3.22 -45.71 -7.20
N ALA A 448 4.41 -45.57 -7.77
CA ALA A 448 5.65 -45.77 -7.05
C ALA A 448 5.91 -44.58 -6.10
N ALA A 449 5.72 -44.81 -4.80
CA ALA A 449 6.78 -44.48 -3.87
C ALA A 449 8.06 -45.13 -4.42
N ALA A 450 9.05 -44.32 -4.82
CA ALA A 450 10.36 -44.86 -5.14
C ALA A 450 11.03 -45.28 -3.83
N ASN A 451 10.72 -46.49 -3.36
CA ASN A 451 11.73 -47.31 -2.71
C ASN A 451 12.86 -47.48 -3.74
N TYR A 452 13.97 -46.77 -3.56
CA TYR A 452 15.24 -47.13 -4.18
C TYR A 452 15.88 -48.18 -3.27
N PRO A 453 16.01 -49.45 -3.69
CA PRO A 453 16.89 -50.38 -3.01
C PRO A 453 18.33 -50.03 -3.37
N ASP A 454 19.20 -50.09 -2.35
CA ASP A 454 20.66 -50.15 -2.43
C ASP A 454 21.40 -48.84 -2.77
N CYS A 455 21.25 -47.81 -1.93
CA CYS A 455 22.35 -46.86 -1.73
C CYS A 455 23.40 -47.52 -0.81
N GLU A 456 24.65 -47.56 -1.25
CA GLU A 456 25.76 -48.14 -0.48
C GLU A 456 26.03 -47.25 0.73
N VAL A 457 25.83 -47.79 1.93
CA VAL A 457 26.15 -47.11 3.18
C VAL A 457 27.66 -47.17 3.36
N ILE A 458 28.36 -46.05 3.22
CA ILE A 458 29.83 -45.98 3.31
C ILE A 458 30.23 -45.21 4.57
N GLY A 459 31.27 -45.69 5.24
CA GLY A 459 31.87 -44.99 6.39
C GLY A 459 32.74 -43.81 5.95
N TRP A 460 32.99 -42.86 6.86
CA TRP A 460 33.87 -41.72 6.60
C TRP A 460 35.27 -42.10 6.10
N ALA A 461 35.86 -43.18 6.64
CA ALA A 461 37.15 -43.70 6.20
C ALA A 461 37.10 -44.24 4.75
N GLU A 462 35.99 -44.87 4.36
CA GLU A 462 35.81 -45.44 3.03
C GLU A 462 35.60 -44.35 1.96
N LEU A 463 34.95 -43.23 2.33
CA LEU A 463 34.88 -42.04 1.47
C LEU A 463 36.28 -41.46 1.22
N CYS A 464 37.12 -41.37 2.26
CA CYS A 464 38.49 -40.84 2.16
C CYS A 464 39.43 -41.70 1.31
N GLU A 465 39.19 -43.02 1.20
CA GLU A 465 40.02 -43.94 0.40
C GLU A 465 39.63 -43.97 -1.09
N ARG A 466 38.38 -43.63 -1.45
CA ARG A 466 37.90 -43.67 -2.84
C ARG A 466 38.37 -42.45 -3.65
N LYS A 467 39.58 -42.52 -4.22
CA LYS A 467 40.16 -41.48 -5.11
C LYS A 467 39.41 -41.26 -6.44
N LYS A 468 38.54 -42.19 -6.87
CA LYS A 468 37.63 -42.07 -8.03
C LYS A 468 36.35 -42.85 -7.74
N MET A 469 35.20 -42.18 -7.77
CA MET A 469 33.90 -42.84 -7.70
C MET A 469 33.39 -43.17 -9.11
N THR A 470 32.95 -44.42 -9.31
CA THR A 470 32.45 -44.95 -10.58
C THR A 470 31.03 -44.48 -10.89
N ALA A 471 30.68 -44.53 -12.17
CA ALA A 471 29.40 -44.04 -12.67
C ALA A 471 28.21 -44.88 -12.19
N GLY A 472 27.22 -44.24 -11.55
CA GLY A 472 25.91 -44.84 -11.26
C GLY A 472 25.66 -45.29 -9.82
N SER A 473 26.56 -45.00 -8.88
CA SER A 473 26.39 -45.39 -7.47
C SER A 473 25.71 -44.30 -6.64
N CYS A 474 24.77 -44.71 -5.78
CA CYS A 474 24.17 -43.92 -4.71
C CYS A 474 24.85 -44.27 -3.39
N PHE A 475 25.23 -43.28 -2.58
CA PHE A 475 25.90 -43.49 -1.29
C PHE A 475 25.14 -42.81 -0.16
N GLN A 476 25.15 -43.43 1.02
CA GLN A 476 24.63 -42.87 2.27
C GLN A 476 25.78 -42.90 3.30
N LEU A 477 26.12 -41.77 3.91
CA LEU A 477 27.16 -41.74 4.95
C LEU A 477 26.58 -42.24 6.28
N GLU A 478 27.29 -43.14 6.97
CA GLU A 478 26.84 -43.64 8.27
C GLU A 478 26.71 -42.50 9.30
N PRO A 479 25.55 -42.37 9.98
CA PRO A 479 25.39 -41.41 11.06
C PRO A 479 26.12 -41.92 12.32
N THR A 480 27.38 -41.55 12.51
CA THR A 480 28.10 -41.83 13.76
C THR A 480 28.06 -40.63 14.71
N VAL A 481 27.97 -40.92 16.02
CA VAL A 481 27.79 -39.95 17.13
C VAL A 481 29.05 -39.08 17.40
N ALA A 482 30.13 -39.31 16.66
CA ALA A 482 31.24 -38.37 16.51
C ALA A 482 31.99 -38.78 15.25
N ALA A 483 32.19 -37.85 14.32
CA ALA A 483 33.17 -38.05 13.26
C ALA A 483 34.55 -38.18 13.94
N PRO A 484 35.30 -39.29 13.79
CA PRO A 484 36.71 -39.24 14.10
C PRO A 484 37.33 -38.15 13.21
N PRO A 485 38.33 -37.39 13.68
CA PRO A 485 39.03 -36.43 12.84
C PRO A 485 39.57 -37.19 11.63
N CYS A 486 38.92 -37.02 10.48
CA CYS A 486 39.41 -37.62 9.23
C CYS A 486 40.58 -36.76 8.76
N GLU A 487 41.75 -37.03 9.33
CA GLU A 487 43.02 -36.71 8.69
C GLU A 487 43.09 -37.51 7.38
N LEU A 488 43.03 -36.81 6.24
CA LEU A 488 43.47 -37.37 4.96
C LEU A 488 44.99 -37.62 5.06
N GLN A 489 45.37 -38.80 5.58
CA GLN A 489 46.76 -39.22 5.66
C GLN A 489 47.27 -39.58 4.26
N GLY A 490 48.20 -38.78 3.76
CA GLY A 490 49.16 -39.23 2.75
C GLY A 490 50.05 -40.34 3.32
N PRO A 491 50.70 -41.15 2.47
CA PRO A 491 51.57 -42.21 2.94
C PRO A 491 52.74 -41.57 3.69
N HIS A 492 53.03 -42.08 4.88
CA HIS A 492 54.08 -41.68 5.84
C HIS A 492 53.62 -40.73 6.95
N GLY A 493 53.09 -41.35 8.01
CA GLY A 493 52.62 -40.71 9.23
C GLY A 493 53.71 -39.96 10.00
N ALA A 494 53.41 -38.68 10.27
CA ALA A 494 53.88 -37.86 11.37
C ALA A 494 52.88 -36.68 11.50
N PRO A 495 52.62 -36.14 12.71
CA PRO A 495 51.63 -35.09 12.90
C PRO A 495 52.16 -33.77 12.33
N ALA A 496 51.55 -33.32 11.22
CA ALA A 496 51.86 -32.04 10.60
C ALA A 496 50.59 -31.44 9.99
N GLN A 497 50.38 -30.14 10.21
CA GLN A 497 49.42 -29.32 9.47
C GLN A 497 49.56 -29.58 7.96
N LEU A 498 48.56 -30.21 7.35
CA LEU A 498 48.50 -30.37 5.91
C LEU A 498 47.80 -29.15 5.31
N ARG A 499 48.62 -28.21 4.82
CA ARG A 499 48.28 -27.47 3.60
C ARG A 499 48.10 -28.53 2.51
N PRO A 500 46.91 -28.71 1.90
CA PRO A 500 46.81 -29.54 0.73
C PRO A 500 47.70 -28.92 -0.36
N ALA A 501 48.42 -29.75 -1.10
CA ALA A 501 49.03 -29.28 -2.34
C ALA A 501 47.92 -28.62 -3.17
N ALA A 502 48.20 -27.43 -3.69
CA ALA A 502 47.23 -26.61 -4.39
C ALA A 502 46.43 -27.42 -5.43
N GLY A 503 45.11 -27.50 -5.26
CA GLY A 503 44.18 -27.69 -6.38
C GLY A 503 43.49 -29.06 -6.59
N GLU A 504 43.50 -30.02 -5.66
CA GLU A 504 42.71 -31.25 -5.87
C GLU A 504 41.20 -31.03 -5.64
N ILE A 505 40.41 -31.11 -6.73
CA ILE A 505 38.94 -31.04 -6.74
C ILE A 505 38.37 -32.46 -6.71
N LEU A 506 37.53 -32.78 -5.73
CA LEU A 506 36.79 -34.04 -5.71
C LEU A 506 35.68 -33.99 -6.78
N THR A 507 35.93 -34.63 -7.91
CA THR A 507 35.06 -34.60 -9.09
C THR A 507 34.27 -35.89 -9.22
N LEU A 508 32.96 -35.83 -8.95
CA LEU A 508 32.01 -36.88 -9.31
C LEU A 508 31.61 -36.72 -10.77
N THR A 509 32.11 -37.63 -11.61
CA THR A 509 31.90 -37.56 -13.07
C THR A 509 30.50 -38.01 -13.51
N SER A 510 29.76 -38.72 -12.65
CA SER A 510 28.33 -39.06 -12.87
C SER A 510 27.66 -39.57 -11.57
N GLY A 511 26.34 -39.33 -11.43
CA GLY A 511 25.55 -39.71 -10.25
C GLY A 511 24.88 -38.52 -9.54
N GLU A 512 23.95 -38.81 -8.63
CA GLU A 512 23.42 -37.84 -7.64
C GLU A 512 24.19 -38.06 -6.34
N LEU A 513 24.76 -36.99 -5.77
CA LEU A 513 25.38 -37.06 -4.45
C LEU A 513 24.32 -36.66 -3.43
N ARG A 514 23.82 -37.65 -2.67
CA ARG A 514 22.93 -37.42 -1.54
C ARG A 514 23.74 -37.42 -0.26
N ILE A 515 23.60 -36.36 0.53
CA ILE A 515 24.25 -36.21 1.83
C ILE A 515 23.15 -36.16 2.89
N THR A 516 23.30 -36.98 3.92
CA THR A 516 22.44 -37.10 5.11
C THR A 516 23.34 -37.09 6.35
N GLY A 517 22.92 -36.49 7.47
CA GLY A 517 23.73 -36.42 8.70
C GLY A 517 24.65 -35.18 8.80
N GLN A 518 25.61 -35.18 9.74
CA GLN A 518 26.51 -34.03 9.98
C GLN A 518 27.81 -34.15 9.18
N ILE A 519 28.20 -33.09 8.47
CA ILE A 519 29.42 -32.99 7.66
C ILE A 519 30.11 -31.65 7.93
N GLN A 520 31.40 -31.70 8.26
CA GLN A 520 32.26 -30.52 8.34
C GLN A 520 33.41 -30.62 7.32
N MET A 521 33.64 -29.57 6.54
CA MET A 521 34.66 -29.50 5.49
C MET A 521 35.50 -28.24 5.65
N THR A 522 36.83 -28.40 5.77
CA THR A 522 37.75 -27.27 6.02
C THR A 522 38.52 -26.82 4.77
N SER A 523 38.57 -27.61 3.70
CA SER A 523 39.29 -27.28 2.45
C SER A 523 38.78 -28.05 1.23
N LEU A 524 37.55 -28.56 1.26
CA LEU A 524 37.05 -29.46 0.23
C LEU A 524 36.17 -28.72 -0.78
N ARG A 525 36.61 -28.66 -2.04
CA ARG A 525 35.75 -28.31 -3.18
C ARG A 525 35.10 -29.55 -3.76
N LEU A 526 33.77 -29.55 -3.77
CA LEU A 526 32.97 -30.62 -4.37
C LEU A 526 32.47 -30.23 -5.75
N GLN A 527 32.72 -31.09 -6.74
CA GLN A 527 32.11 -30.99 -8.05
C GLN A 527 31.21 -32.21 -8.31
N ALA A 528 29.89 -31.99 -8.38
CA ALA A 528 28.89 -33.04 -8.59
C ALA A 528 27.93 -32.72 -9.76
N LYS A 529 27.24 -33.75 -10.27
CA LYS A 529 26.19 -33.54 -11.28
C LYS A 529 24.94 -32.95 -10.63
N THR A 530 24.34 -33.66 -9.68
CA THR A 530 23.27 -33.16 -8.81
C THR A 530 23.73 -33.31 -7.36
N LEU A 531 23.47 -32.30 -6.53
CA LEU A 531 23.77 -32.33 -5.09
C LEU A 531 22.46 -32.22 -4.31
N ASN A 532 22.22 -33.15 -3.40
CA ASN A 532 20.98 -33.23 -2.62
C ASN A 532 21.30 -33.38 -1.13
N PHE A 533 20.96 -32.37 -0.36
CA PHE A 533 21.02 -32.38 1.09
C PHE A 533 19.63 -32.66 1.64
N ALA A 534 19.47 -33.80 2.31
CA ALA A 534 18.23 -34.19 2.96
C ALA A 534 18.57 -34.68 4.36
N ASP A 535 17.93 -34.13 5.39
CA ASP A 535 18.22 -34.46 6.78
C ASP A 535 19.72 -34.28 7.12
N ALA A 536 20.32 -33.21 6.61
CA ALA A 536 21.78 -32.97 6.68
C ALA A 536 22.13 -31.65 7.37
N ASN A 537 23.25 -31.63 8.10
CA ASN A 537 23.92 -30.43 8.58
C ASN A 537 25.31 -30.34 7.95
N VAL A 538 25.56 -29.32 7.14
CA VAL A 538 26.79 -29.18 6.35
C VAL A 538 27.44 -27.86 6.67
N GLU A 539 28.69 -27.89 7.10
CA GLU A 539 29.50 -26.69 7.31
C GLU A 539 30.74 -26.77 6.42
N ALA A 540 30.95 -25.78 5.56
CA ALA A 540 32.13 -25.72 4.70
C ALA A 540 32.80 -24.35 4.72
N TRP A 541 34.14 -24.39 4.75
CA TRP A 541 35.00 -23.23 4.87
C TRP A 541 36.16 -23.34 3.88
N HIS A 542 36.54 -22.25 3.20
CA HIS A 542 37.66 -22.30 2.26
C HIS A 542 38.35 -20.95 2.04
N GLU A 543 39.53 -20.77 2.66
CA GLU A 543 40.42 -19.66 2.35
C GLU A 543 40.76 -19.65 0.85
N GLY A 544 40.49 -18.51 0.20
CA GLY A 544 40.40 -18.39 -1.26
C GLY A 544 41.61 -18.91 -2.06
N PRO A 545 41.43 -19.09 -3.38
CA PRO A 545 42.47 -19.66 -4.24
C PRO A 545 43.75 -18.80 -4.22
N SER A 546 44.87 -19.37 -3.79
CA SER A 546 46.18 -18.70 -3.70
C SER A 546 46.80 -18.32 -5.05
N ASP A 547 46.27 -18.82 -6.17
CA ASP A 547 46.76 -18.56 -7.52
C ASP A 547 45.93 -17.48 -8.26
N PRO A 548 46.54 -16.33 -8.65
CA PRO A 548 45.88 -15.28 -9.41
C PRO A 548 45.46 -15.66 -10.85
N ASN A 549 45.94 -16.77 -11.40
CA ASN A 549 45.52 -17.28 -12.73
C ASN A 549 44.39 -18.30 -12.68
N SER A 550 43.84 -18.61 -11.50
CA SER A 550 42.79 -19.63 -11.34
C SER A 550 41.47 -19.20 -11.98
N THR A 551 40.76 -20.14 -12.62
CA THR A 551 39.42 -19.94 -13.21
C THR A 551 38.30 -20.51 -12.34
N ALA A 552 38.61 -20.84 -11.09
CA ALA A 552 37.70 -21.56 -10.20
C ALA A 552 36.38 -20.82 -9.95
N THR A 553 35.28 -21.57 -10.06
CA THR A 553 33.90 -21.18 -9.77
C THR A 553 33.35 -22.06 -8.65
N GLY A 554 32.51 -21.49 -7.77
CA GLY A 554 31.96 -22.23 -6.62
C GLY A 554 32.99 -22.41 -5.52
N GLY A 555 33.10 -21.43 -4.60
CA GLY A 555 34.14 -21.47 -3.56
C GLY A 555 34.08 -22.72 -2.69
N GLY A 556 32.88 -23.16 -2.31
CA GLY A 556 32.59 -24.44 -1.68
C GLY A 556 32.15 -25.52 -2.67
N PHE A 557 31.05 -25.31 -3.40
CA PHE A 557 30.44 -26.34 -4.25
C PHE A 557 30.23 -25.92 -5.71
N LEU A 558 30.31 -26.88 -6.62
CA LEU A 558 29.89 -26.76 -8.01
C LEU A 558 28.92 -27.89 -8.39
N THR A 559 27.75 -27.54 -8.91
CA THR A 559 26.76 -28.50 -9.42
C THR A 559 26.50 -28.30 -10.92
N LYS A 560 26.42 -29.39 -11.70
CA LYS A 560 26.17 -29.33 -13.16
C LYS A 560 24.69 -29.37 -13.56
N LYS A 561 23.80 -29.89 -12.71
CA LYS A 561 22.36 -30.04 -12.97
C LYS A 561 21.47 -29.32 -11.98
N GLY A 562 21.85 -29.21 -10.71
CA GLY A 562 21.03 -28.55 -9.70
C GLY A 562 21.48 -28.88 -8.28
N LEU A 563 20.95 -28.10 -7.34
CA LEU A 563 21.15 -28.24 -5.90
C LEU A 563 19.77 -28.31 -5.22
N ARG A 564 19.56 -29.32 -4.37
CA ARG A 564 18.38 -29.42 -3.51
C ARG A 564 18.79 -29.45 -2.05
N VAL A 565 18.15 -28.61 -1.23
CA VAL A 565 18.29 -28.60 0.22
C VAL A 565 16.89 -28.81 0.79
N SER A 566 16.67 -29.91 1.51
CA SER A 566 15.34 -30.35 1.91
C SER A 566 15.31 -31.01 3.29
N ASN A 567 14.10 -31.28 3.80
CA ASN A 567 13.86 -32.00 5.06
C ASN A 567 14.61 -31.40 6.26
N GLY A 568 14.45 -30.10 6.50
CA GLY A 568 15.07 -29.43 7.66
C GLY A 568 16.60 -29.35 7.61
N SER A 569 17.22 -29.63 6.45
CA SER A 569 18.67 -29.55 6.29
C SER A 569 19.20 -28.13 6.50
N VAL A 570 20.42 -28.04 7.02
CA VAL A 570 21.17 -26.79 7.21
C VAL A 570 22.47 -26.89 6.39
N VAL A 571 22.73 -25.89 5.56
CA VAL A 571 23.98 -25.77 4.80
C VAL A 571 24.60 -24.40 5.11
N SER A 572 25.78 -24.40 5.71
CA SER A 572 26.52 -23.20 6.11
C SER A 572 27.84 -23.13 5.34
N LEU A 573 28.04 -22.05 4.60
CA LEU A 573 29.24 -21.75 3.83
C LEU A 573 29.87 -20.47 4.36
N GLU A 574 31.06 -20.56 4.93
CA GLU A 574 31.69 -19.38 5.53
C GLU A 574 33.14 -19.19 5.09
N ASN A 575 33.53 -17.93 4.87
CA ASN A 575 34.88 -17.56 4.43
C ASN A 575 35.26 -18.29 3.14
N VAL A 576 34.36 -18.26 2.14
CA VAL A 576 34.48 -18.99 0.88
C VAL A 576 34.69 -18.04 -0.29
N ALA A 577 35.63 -18.35 -1.17
CA ALA A 577 35.92 -17.50 -2.32
C ALA A 577 36.08 -18.27 -3.64
N ALA A 578 35.68 -17.62 -4.74
CA ALA A 578 35.85 -18.05 -6.11
C ALA A 578 36.53 -16.94 -6.94
N ARG A 579 37.37 -17.32 -7.91
CA ARG A 579 37.99 -16.33 -8.82
C ARG A 579 36.97 -15.75 -9.80
N ARG A 580 36.06 -16.59 -10.30
CA ARG A 580 35.04 -16.20 -11.28
C ARG A 580 33.66 -16.00 -10.65
N HIS A 581 32.85 -17.04 -10.58
CA HIS A 581 31.43 -16.94 -10.19
C HIS A 581 31.12 -17.79 -8.97
N GLY A 582 30.14 -17.36 -8.16
CA GLY A 582 29.60 -18.12 -7.05
C GLY A 582 30.60 -18.28 -5.90
N GLY A 583 30.79 -17.22 -5.10
CA GLY A 583 31.80 -17.23 -4.04
C GLY A 583 31.58 -18.34 -3.00
N GLY A 584 30.33 -18.66 -2.67
CA GLY A 584 29.94 -19.87 -1.93
C GLY A 584 29.69 -21.07 -2.82
N PHE A 585 28.74 -21.00 -3.76
CA PHE A 585 28.52 -22.11 -4.69
C PHE A 585 28.12 -21.68 -6.10
N PHE A 586 28.34 -22.57 -7.05
CA PHE A 586 27.98 -22.40 -8.46
C PHE A 586 27.07 -23.55 -8.92
N ALA A 587 25.87 -23.22 -9.40
CA ALA A 587 24.90 -24.18 -9.90
C ALA A 587 24.54 -23.91 -11.36
N LEU A 588 24.73 -24.89 -12.25
CA LEU A 588 24.31 -24.80 -13.66
C LEU A 588 22.82 -25.08 -13.89
N GLY A 589 22.11 -25.60 -12.89
CA GLY A 589 20.66 -25.78 -12.98
C GLY A 589 19.93 -25.22 -11.77
N GLU A 590 18.70 -25.68 -11.56
CA GLU A 590 17.80 -25.12 -10.53
C GLU A 590 18.37 -25.33 -9.12
N VAL A 591 18.14 -24.35 -8.25
CA VAL A 591 18.39 -24.45 -6.83
C VAL A 591 17.06 -24.43 -6.09
N GLU A 592 16.79 -25.48 -5.32
CA GLU A 592 15.59 -25.61 -4.50
C GLU A 592 15.98 -25.71 -3.02
N ILE A 593 15.49 -24.79 -2.20
CA ILE A 593 15.60 -24.82 -0.74
C ILE A 593 14.18 -24.95 -0.19
N ALA A 594 13.84 -26.13 0.34
CA ALA A 594 12.47 -26.49 0.70
C ALA A 594 12.39 -27.28 2.02
N GLY A 595 11.18 -27.46 2.55
CA GLY A 595 10.92 -28.32 3.71
C GLY A 595 11.59 -27.83 5.00
N ASN A 596 11.43 -26.56 5.34
CA ASN A 596 12.01 -25.89 6.51
C ASN A 596 13.55 -25.93 6.56
N SER A 597 14.20 -25.99 5.40
CA SER A 597 15.66 -25.99 5.30
C SER A 597 16.28 -24.61 5.41
N THR A 598 17.56 -24.53 5.76
CA THR A 598 18.31 -23.27 5.87
C THR A 598 19.61 -23.34 5.08
N VAL A 599 19.88 -22.32 4.28
CA VAL A 599 21.19 -22.09 3.65
C VAL A 599 21.76 -20.78 4.16
N ASN A 600 22.94 -20.84 4.79
CA ASN A 600 23.68 -19.71 5.30
C ASN A 600 24.96 -19.53 4.48
N ILE A 601 25.23 -18.33 4.01
CA ILE A 601 26.47 -17.98 3.33
C ILE A 601 27.04 -16.71 3.97
N SER A 602 28.25 -16.78 4.52
CA SER A 602 28.90 -15.65 5.20
C SER A 602 30.31 -15.41 4.69
N ASN A 603 30.74 -14.15 4.64
CA ASN A 603 32.10 -13.76 4.25
C ASN A 603 32.52 -14.39 2.90
N SER A 604 31.69 -14.18 1.88
CA SER A 604 31.86 -14.85 0.58
C SER A 604 32.27 -13.89 -0.52
N ARG A 605 33.06 -14.37 -1.49
CA ARG A 605 33.59 -13.48 -2.55
C ARG A 605 33.68 -14.17 -3.90
N ALA A 606 33.13 -13.53 -4.92
CA ALA A 606 33.40 -13.81 -6.34
C ALA A 606 34.27 -12.68 -6.89
N GLU A 607 35.57 -12.91 -7.08
CA GLU A 607 36.53 -11.80 -7.30
C GLU A 607 36.31 -11.01 -8.61
N SER A 608 36.03 -11.70 -9.72
CA SER A 608 35.92 -11.07 -11.04
C SER A 608 34.58 -11.32 -11.75
N GLY A 609 33.68 -12.10 -11.14
CA GLY A 609 32.42 -12.49 -11.76
C GLY A 609 31.24 -12.30 -10.83
N ASP A 610 30.20 -13.05 -11.12
CA ASP A 610 28.86 -12.83 -10.56
C ASP A 610 28.55 -13.75 -9.36
N GLY A 611 27.65 -13.31 -8.50
CA GLY A 611 27.13 -14.10 -7.38
C GLY A 611 28.14 -14.21 -6.25
N GLY A 612 28.29 -13.17 -5.44
CA GLY A 612 29.28 -13.14 -4.36
C GLY A 612 29.08 -14.27 -3.35
N GLY A 613 27.83 -14.59 -3.03
CA GLY A 613 27.43 -15.80 -2.30
C GLY A 613 27.14 -16.99 -3.22
N CYS A 614 26.27 -16.85 -4.22
CA CYS A 614 26.05 -17.94 -5.18
C CYS A 614 25.68 -17.50 -6.59
N TYR A 615 26.03 -18.36 -7.55
CA TYR A 615 25.67 -18.19 -8.95
C TYR A 615 24.79 -19.33 -9.41
N ILE A 616 23.66 -18.99 -10.03
CA ILE A 616 22.62 -19.93 -10.46
C ILE A 616 22.31 -19.64 -11.93
N HIS A 617 22.62 -20.60 -12.80
CA HIS A 617 22.39 -20.45 -14.24
C HIS A 617 20.91 -20.63 -14.64
N LYS A 618 20.08 -21.16 -13.75
CA LYS A 618 18.62 -21.22 -13.93
C LYS A 618 17.91 -20.42 -12.84
N GLY A 619 16.86 -20.96 -12.22
CA GLY A 619 16.10 -20.29 -11.18
C GLY A 619 16.50 -20.71 -9.76
N LEU A 620 16.05 -19.89 -8.82
CA LEU A 620 16.14 -20.12 -7.39
C LEU A 620 14.71 -20.25 -6.85
N ASN A 621 14.43 -21.34 -6.14
CA ASN A 621 13.18 -21.52 -5.42
C ASN A 621 13.46 -21.71 -3.92
N VAL A 622 13.02 -20.77 -3.10
CA VAL A 622 13.05 -20.88 -1.63
C VAL A 622 11.61 -21.01 -1.16
N SER A 623 11.26 -22.14 -0.54
CA SER A 623 9.86 -22.39 -0.20
C SER A 623 9.63 -23.17 1.10
N THR A 624 8.37 -23.27 1.52
CA THR A 624 7.91 -24.20 2.57
C THR A 624 8.64 -23.98 3.91
N GLY A 625 8.57 -22.76 4.44
CA GLY A 625 9.19 -22.36 5.71
C GLY A 625 10.72 -22.30 5.70
N SER A 626 11.34 -22.40 4.53
CA SER A 626 12.79 -22.42 4.38
C SER A 626 13.41 -21.03 4.43
N ARG A 627 14.74 -20.99 4.66
CA ARG A 627 15.51 -19.77 4.85
C ARG A 627 16.75 -19.73 3.98
N LEU A 628 17.01 -18.59 3.34
CA LEU A 628 18.30 -18.25 2.72
C LEU A 628 18.86 -17.02 3.42
N VAL A 629 20.05 -17.15 3.99
CA VAL A 629 20.74 -16.06 4.69
C VAL A 629 22.09 -15.83 4.02
N ILE A 630 22.35 -14.60 3.58
CA ILE A 630 23.63 -14.19 3.01
C ILE A 630 24.15 -12.96 3.75
N TRP A 631 25.39 -13.03 4.24
CA TRP A 631 26.00 -11.96 5.00
C TRP A 631 27.42 -11.67 4.51
N ASN A 632 27.74 -10.39 4.32
CA ASN A 632 29.08 -9.94 3.91
C ASN A 632 29.59 -10.66 2.65
N ALA A 633 28.90 -10.45 1.52
CA ALA A 633 29.22 -11.07 0.24
C ALA A 633 29.57 -10.04 -0.84
N GLU A 634 30.60 -10.32 -1.63
CA GLU A 634 31.12 -9.38 -2.65
C GLU A 634 31.21 -10.04 -4.02
N ALA A 635 30.65 -9.38 -5.04
CA ALA A 635 30.75 -9.79 -6.44
C ALA A 635 31.51 -8.76 -7.28
N GLY A 636 32.51 -9.23 -8.02
CA GLY A 636 33.28 -8.42 -8.96
C GLY A 636 32.48 -7.93 -10.16
N ASN A 637 31.28 -8.48 -10.40
CA ASN A 637 30.38 -8.08 -11.48
C ASN A 637 28.94 -7.85 -10.99
N ASN A 638 28.06 -8.86 -11.01
CA ASN A 638 26.64 -8.72 -10.63
C ASN A 638 26.23 -9.63 -9.47
N GLY A 639 25.20 -9.24 -8.72
CA GLY A 639 24.58 -10.05 -7.67
C GLY A 639 25.49 -10.25 -6.47
N GLY A 640 25.62 -9.24 -5.61
CA GLY A 640 26.57 -9.27 -4.49
C GLY A 640 26.31 -10.43 -3.53
N GLY A 641 25.05 -10.70 -3.20
CA GLY A 641 24.62 -11.94 -2.54
C GLY A 641 24.46 -13.10 -3.51
N PHE A 642 23.58 -12.98 -4.51
CA PHE A 642 23.46 -14.02 -5.54
C PHE A 642 23.08 -13.50 -6.93
N LEU A 643 23.33 -14.31 -7.95
CA LEU A 643 22.78 -14.10 -9.29
C LEU A 643 22.01 -15.35 -9.74
N ALA A 644 20.77 -15.14 -10.21
CA ALA A 644 19.96 -16.14 -10.89
C ALA A 644 19.64 -15.69 -12.32
N LYS A 645 19.93 -16.53 -13.32
CA LYS A 645 19.65 -16.22 -14.74
C LYS A 645 18.22 -16.50 -15.19
N ASN A 646 17.33 -16.83 -14.26
CA ASN A 646 15.91 -17.04 -14.51
C ASN A 646 15.10 -16.54 -13.29
N LYS A 647 13.87 -17.01 -13.13
CA LYS A 647 12.99 -16.70 -12.01
C LYS A 647 13.61 -17.04 -10.65
N THR A 648 13.55 -16.06 -9.74
CA THR A 648 13.69 -16.25 -8.30
C THR A 648 12.31 -16.24 -7.68
N LEU A 649 11.88 -17.40 -7.17
CA LEU A 649 10.62 -17.59 -6.48
C LEU A 649 10.87 -17.78 -4.98
N ILE A 650 10.23 -16.95 -4.18
CA ILE A 650 10.27 -17.03 -2.71
C ILE A 650 8.82 -17.21 -2.26
N ASN A 651 8.46 -18.40 -1.79
CA ASN A 651 7.06 -18.76 -1.47
C ASN A 651 6.92 -19.38 -0.08
N SER A 652 6.23 -18.72 0.83
CA SER A 652 6.18 -19.08 2.25
C SER A 652 7.57 -19.28 2.84
N ALA A 653 8.50 -18.36 2.55
CA ALA A 653 9.91 -18.49 2.92
C ALA A 653 10.51 -17.16 3.40
N THR A 654 11.74 -17.23 3.96
CA THR A 654 12.49 -16.05 4.38
C THR A 654 13.82 -15.95 3.65
N VAL A 655 14.10 -14.79 3.06
CA VAL A 655 15.42 -14.44 2.50
C VAL A 655 15.96 -13.22 3.23
N ASN A 656 17.18 -13.32 3.76
CA ASN A 656 17.85 -12.21 4.44
C ASN A 656 19.25 -12.00 3.84
N ILE A 657 19.52 -10.83 3.30
CA ILE A 657 20.77 -10.48 2.65
C ILE A 657 21.31 -9.19 3.28
N GLN A 658 22.54 -9.21 3.75
CA GLN A 658 23.09 -8.06 4.46
C GLN A 658 24.57 -7.83 4.12
N HIS A 659 24.97 -6.56 4.05
CA HIS A 659 26.35 -6.16 3.79
C HIS A 659 26.90 -6.72 2.47
N THR A 660 26.13 -6.64 1.39
CA THR A 660 26.53 -7.21 0.11
C THR A 660 26.80 -6.16 -0.95
N THR A 661 27.82 -6.38 -1.77
CA THR A 661 28.23 -5.41 -2.79
C THR A 661 28.45 -6.06 -4.15
N ALA A 662 28.03 -5.37 -5.21
CA ALA A 662 28.30 -5.75 -6.59
C ALA A 662 28.89 -4.57 -7.36
N GLN A 663 29.81 -4.82 -8.30
CA GLN A 663 30.38 -3.72 -9.08
C GLN A 663 29.42 -3.15 -10.13
N HIS A 664 28.46 -3.94 -10.62
CA HIS A 664 27.54 -3.55 -11.69
C HIS A 664 26.08 -3.59 -11.23
N ALA A 665 25.39 -4.72 -11.25
CA ALA A 665 23.96 -4.75 -10.94
C ALA A 665 23.61 -5.65 -9.76
N GLY A 666 22.65 -5.21 -8.94
CA GLY A 666 22.06 -5.98 -7.85
C GLY A 666 22.98 -6.17 -6.65
N GLY A 667 23.03 -5.20 -5.74
CA GLY A 667 23.94 -5.25 -4.59
C GLY A 667 23.67 -6.43 -3.67
N GLY A 668 22.40 -6.75 -3.42
CA GLY A 668 21.93 -7.99 -2.80
C GLY A 668 21.80 -9.13 -3.81
N PHE A 669 21.02 -8.97 -4.88
CA PHE A 669 20.96 -9.99 -5.92
C PHE A 669 20.57 -9.46 -7.30
N LEU A 670 20.82 -10.27 -8.33
CA LEU A 670 20.28 -10.08 -9.67
C LEU A 670 19.46 -11.29 -10.09
N ALA A 671 18.25 -11.07 -10.61
CA ALA A 671 17.39 -12.13 -11.14
C ALA A 671 16.64 -11.66 -12.39
N VAL A 672 16.32 -12.57 -13.31
CA VAL A 672 15.52 -12.19 -14.50
C VAL A 672 14.07 -11.85 -14.11
N GLU A 673 13.47 -12.64 -13.21
CA GLU A 673 12.14 -12.38 -12.65
C GLU A 673 12.20 -12.56 -11.13
N VAL A 674 11.45 -11.75 -10.39
CA VAL A 674 11.36 -11.84 -8.94
C VAL A 674 9.90 -11.99 -8.54
N ALA A 675 9.57 -13.10 -7.86
CA ALA A 675 8.25 -13.33 -7.28
C ALA A 675 8.39 -13.66 -5.79
N ILE A 676 7.78 -12.82 -4.96
CA ILE A 676 7.74 -12.95 -3.50
C ILE A 676 6.27 -13.17 -3.11
N ASP A 677 5.95 -14.38 -2.67
CA ASP A 677 4.59 -14.88 -2.59
C ASP A 677 4.35 -15.70 -1.30
N GLY A 678 3.08 -15.95 -0.97
CA GLY A 678 2.66 -16.88 0.08
C GLY A 678 3.14 -16.48 1.48
N MET A 679 2.95 -15.21 1.87
CA MET A 679 3.41 -14.63 3.14
C MET A 679 4.93 -14.74 3.33
N SER A 680 5.70 -14.52 2.25
CA SER A 680 7.15 -14.55 2.29
C SER A 680 7.74 -13.29 2.88
N THR A 681 8.97 -13.37 3.37
CA THR A 681 9.72 -12.21 3.86
C THR A 681 11.08 -12.12 3.18
N VAL A 682 11.36 -10.98 2.54
CA VAL A 682 12.67 -10.66 1.97
C VAL A 682 13.19 -9.41 2.64
N ARG A 683 14.40 -9.50 3.22
CA ARG A 683 15.12 -8.36 3.81
C ARG A 683 16.47 -8.21 3.12
N ILE A 684 16.75 -7.01 2.64
CA ILE A 684 18.07 -6.64 2.13
C ILE A 684 18.54 -5.39 2.85
N SER A 685 19.72 -5.41 3.44
CA SER A 685 20.26 -4.21 4.08
C SER A 685 21.74 -3.97 3.83
N ASN A 686 22.16 -2.71 3.94
CA ASN A 686 23.55 -2.28 3.82
C ASN A 686 24.20 -2.79 2.52
N SER A 687 23.49 -2.64 1.40
CA SER A 687 23.88 -3.23 0.11
C SER A 687 24.09 -2.17 -0.96
N SER A 688 25.03 -2.41 -1.88
CA SER A 688 25.31 -1.43 -2.94
C SER A 688 25.73 -2.02 -4.28
N ALA A 689 25.39 -1.29 -5.35
CA ALA A 689 25.75 -1.61 -6.72
C ALA A 689 25.85 -0.36 -7.61
N LYS A 690 26.13 -0.53 -8.91
CA LYS A 690 25.95 0.56 -9.89
C LYS A 690 24.47 0.74 -10.21
N GLN A 691 23.71 -0.33 -10.35
CA GLN A 691 22.26 -0.35 -10.61
C GLN A 691 21.60 -1.30 -9.61
N GLY A 692 20.50 -0.87 -8.99
CA GLY A 692 19.76 -1.69 -8.02
C GLY A 692 20.57 -1.97 -6.76
N GLY A 693 20.60 -1.01 -5.81
CA GLY A 693 21.42 -1.12 -4.60
C GLY A 693 21.09 -2.34 -3.74
N GLY A 694 19.82 -2.68 -3.62
CA GLY A 694 19.31 -3.93 -3.04
C GLY A 694 19.22 -5.05 -4.06
N PHE A 695 18.49 -4.87 -5.17
CA PHE A 695 18.48 -5.89 -6.24
C PHE A 695 18.21 -5.29 -7.63
N HIS A 696 18.51 -6.07 -8.66
CA HIS A 696 18.23 -5.74 -10.06
C HIS A 696 17.40 -6.85 -10.71
N THR A 697 16.42 -6.47 -11.54
CA THR A 697 15.71 -7.41 -12.38
C THR A 697 15.56 -6.99 -13.84
N ASP A 698 15.70 -7.96 -14.74
CA ASP A 698 15.59 -7.75 -16.20
C ASP A 698 14.13 -7.85 -16.70
N SER A 699 13.19 -8.16 -15.82
CA SER A 699 11.77 -8.28 -16.12
C SER A 699 10.94 -7.74 -14.95
N TYR A 700 9.95 -8.48 -14.46
CA TYR A 700 8.98 -7.99 -13.49
C TYR A 700 9.38 -8.30 -12.03
N VAL A 701 8.86 -7.46 -11.13
CA VAL A 701 8.85 -7.70 -9.68
C VAL A 701 7.41 -7.91 -9.25
N GLU A 702 7.13 -9.03 -8.60
CA GLU A 702 5.81 -9.33 -8.04
C GLU A 702 5.95 -9.59 -6.54
N VAL A 703 5.21 -8.84 -5.73
CA VAL A 703 5.10 -9.04 -4.28
C VAL A 703 3.62 -9.27 -3.93
N THR A 704 3.27 -10.50 -3.61
CA THR A 704 1.87 -10.99 -3.51
C THR A 704 1.58 -11.80 -2.25
N ASP A 705 0.29 -12.04 -2.00
CA ASP A 705 -0.25 -12.89 -0.93
C ASP A 705 0.30 -12.60 0.48
N GLY A 706 0.24 -11.33 0.89
CA GLY A 706 0.63 -10.87 2.22
C GLY A 706 2.14 -10.90 2.46
N SER A 707 2.93 -10.85 1.39
CA SER A 707 4.39 -10.90 1.49
C SER A 707 5.00 -9.56 1.89
N PHE A 708 6.21 -9.62 2.44
CA PHE A 708 6.94 -8.46 2.95
C PHE A 708 8.32 -8.35 2.29
N LEU A 709 8.57 -7.24 1.60
CA LEU A 709 9.87 -6.88 1.05
C LEU A 709 10.39 -5.64 1.79
N ASN A 710 11.58 -5.71 2.38
CA ASN A 710 12.20 -4.60 3.09
C ASN A 710 13.62 -4.36 2.61
N LEU A 711 13.88 -3.13 2.15
CA LEU A 711 15.18 -2.67 1.70
C LEU A 711 15.64 -1.51 2.58
N GLU A 712 16.82 -1.62 3.18
CA GLU A 712 17.31 -0.61 4.14
C GLU A 712 18.79 -0.27 3.89
N ASN A 713 19.15 1.01 3.88
CA ASN A 713 20.53 1.47 3.69
C ASN A 713 21.14 0.91 2.39
N VAL A 714 20.46 1.15 1.28
CA VAL A 714 20.77 0.59 -0.03
C VAL A 714 21.15 1.69 -1.00
N ALA A 715 22.22 1.49 -1.78
CA ALA A 715 22.76 2.54 -2.65
C ALA A 715 23.11 2.04 -4.04
N ALA A 716 22.68 2.79 -5.06
CA ALA A 716 23.05 2.62 -6.44
C ALA A 716 23.80 3.85 -6.95
N ARG A 717 24.89 3.65 -7.70
CA ARG A 717 25.62 4.76 -8.34
C ARG A 717 24.86 5.39 -9.52
N SER A 718 23.87 4.69 -10.07
CA SER A 718 23.09 5.09 -11.24
C SER A 718 21.59 5.06 -10.92
N HIS A 719 20.87 3.98 -11.25
CA HIS A 719 19.40 3.89 -11.12
C HIS A 719 18.99 2.91 -10.01
N GLY A 720 17.86 3.19 -9.39
CA GLY A 720 17.19 2.29 -8.45
C GLY A 720 17.97 2.11 -7.15
N GLY A 721 17.89 3.10 -6.26
CA GLY A 721 18.64 3.08 -5.00
C GLY A 721 18.37 1.83 -4.17
N GLY A 722 17.11 1.45 -4.03
CA GLY A 722 16.67 0.16 -3.51
C GLY A 722 16.66 -0.95 -4.55
N PHE A 723 15.93 -0.79 -5.66
CA PHE A 723 16.02 -1.76 -6.76
C PHE A 723 15.79 -1.13 -8.12
N PHE A 724 16.26 -1.81 -9.16
CA PHE A 724 16.04 -1.42 -10.55
C PHE A 724 15.33 -2.56 -11.30
N ALA A 725 14.20 -2.26 -11.92
CA ALA A 725 13.38 -3.20 -12.67
C ALA A 725 13.19 -2.72 -14.12
N LEU A 726 13.60 -3.55 -15.09
CA LEU A 726 13.34 -3.26 -16.52
C LEU A 726 11.88 -3.56 -16.93
N GLY A 727 11.11 -4.23 -16.08
CA GLY A 727 9.70 -4.55 -16.26
C GLY A 727 8.78 -3.80 -15.29
N GLU A 728 7.57 -4.34 -15.14
CA GLU A 728 6.55 -3.79 -14.25
C GLU A 728 6.79 -4.23 -12.80
N VAL A 729 6.43 -3.36 -11.87
CA VAL A 729 6.43 -3.65 -10.43
C VAL A 729 5.00 -3.79 -9.96
N GLU A 730 4.63 -4.98 -9.51
CA GLU A 730 3.32 -5.29 -8.95
C GLU A 730 3.42 -5.60 -7.46
N ILE A 731 2.66 -4.85 -6.66
CA ILE A 731 2.50 -5.06 -5.23
C ILE A 731 1.01 -5.31 -4.98
N ALA A 732 0.65 -6.56 -4.73
CA ALA A 732 -0.73 -7.00 -4.61
C ALA A 732 -0.91 -8.00 -3.46
N GLY A 733 -2.15 -8.46 -3.25
CA GLY A 733 -2.48 -9.45 -2.23
C GLY A 733 -2.22 -8.96 -0.81
N ASN A 734 -2.31 -7.65 -0.56
CA ASN A 734 -2.01 -7.01 0.74
C ASN A 734 -0.56 -7.18 1.19
N SER A 735 0.32 -7.19 0.21
CA SER A 735 1.74 -7.21 0.46
C SER A 735 2.23 -5.84 0.88
N THR A 736 3.40 -5.82 1.50
CA THR A 736 4.03 -4.59 1.96
C THR A 736 5.46 -4.51 1.42
N VAL A 737 5.78 -3.39 0.77
CA VAL A 737 7.13 -3.05 0.34
C VAL A 737 7.59 -1.83 1.12
N ASN A 738 8.68 -1.99 1.86
CA ASN A 738 9.33 -0.95 2.65
C ASN A 738 10.71 -0.66 2.08
N ILE A 739 11.01 0.62 1.85
CA ILE A 739 12.32 1.07 1.40
C ILE A 739 12.74 2.25 2.28
N SER A 740 13.90 2.15 2.92
CA SER A 740 14.41 3.23 3.76
C SER A 740 15.89 3.50 3.54
N ASN A 741 16.28 4.78 3.65
CA ASN A 741 17.66 5.25 3.50
C ASN A 741 18.27 4.74 2.18
N SER A 742 17.59 5.04 1.08
CA SER A 742 17.90 4.54 -0.25
C SER A 742 18.40 5.66 -1.17
N ARG A 743 19.39 5.38 -2.02
CA ARG A 743 19.95 6.44 -2.87
C ARG A 743 20.37 5.96 -4.25
N ALA A 744 19.95 6.69 -5.27
CA ALA A 744 20.43 6.63 -6.65
C ALA A 744 21.29 7.88 -6.92
N GLU A 745 22.62 7.75 -6.93
CA GLU A 745 23.55 8.90 -6.92
C GLU A 745 23.45 9.81 -8.14
N SER A 746 23.20 9.25 -9.33
CA SER A 746 23.23 10.01 -10.59
C SER A 746 22.08 9.72 -11.56
N GLY A 747 21.20 8.78 -11.22
CA GLY A 747 20.06 8.38 -12.02
C GLY A 747 18.76 8.47 -11.24
N ASP A 748 17.79 7.67 -11.69
CA ASP A 748 16.40 7.77 -11.28
C ASP A 748 16.06 6.81 -10.14
N GLY A 749 14.96 7.11 -9.45
CA GLY A 749 14.33 6.19 -8.51
C GLY A 749 15.14 6.01 -7.24
N GLY A 750 15.12 6.99 -6.34
CA GLY A 750 15.91 6.95 -5.11
C GLY A 750 15.54 5.77 -4.23
N GLY A 751 14.25 5.40 -4.18
CA GLY A 751 13.76 4.13 -3.68
C GLY A 751 13.83 3.01 -4.74
N PHE A 752 13.19 3.19 -5.89
CA PHE A 752 13.35 2.28 -7.03
C PHE A 752 13.00 2.91 -8.38
N ASP A 753 13.50 2.30 -9.45
CA ASP A 753 13.25 2.68 -10.84
C ASP A 753 12.62 1.51 -11.60
N ALA A 754 11.51 1.76 -12.31
CA ALA A 754 10.72 0.79 -13.04
C ALA A 754 10.49 1.26 -14.50
N GLU A 755 11.07 0.56 -15.48
CA GLU A 755 10.98 0.97 -16.89
C GLU A 755 9.61 0.71 -17.56
N LYS A 756 8.66 0.06 -16.88
CA LYS A 756 7.29 -0.15 -17.42
C LYS A 756 6.19 0.50 -16.61
N GLY A 757 6.25 0.48 -15.29
CA GLY A 757 5.16 1.00 -14.46
C GLY A 757 5.16 0.41 -13.05
N LEU A 758 4.29 0.97 -12.22
CA LEU A 758 4.03 0.54 -10.86
C LEU A 758 2.53 0.31 -10.68
N ASN A 759 2.16 -0.84 -10.14
CA ASN A 759 0.80 -1.14 -9.71
C ASN A 759 0.81 -1.58 -8.24
N VAL A 760 0.16 -0.79 -7.38
CA VAL A 760 -0.07 -1.12 -5.98
C VAL A 760 -1.56 -1.37 -5.80
N SER A 761 -1.95 -2.61 -5.56
CA SER A 761 -3.35 -3.01 -5.57
C SER A 761 -3.77 -3.90 -4.41
N THR A 762 -5.08 -4.05 -4.21
CA THR A 762 -5.69 -5.07 -3.33
C THR A 762 -5.23 -5.03 -1.87
N GLY A 763 -5.27 -3.83 -1.26
CA GLY A 763 -4.99 -3.58 0.16
C GLY A 763 -3.50 -3.59 0.53
N SER A 764 -2.65 -3.48 -0.49
CA SER A 764 -1.19 -3.48 -0.34
C SER A 764 -0.64 -2.13 0.10
N ARG A 765 0.62 -2.13 0.53
CA ARG A 765 1.31 -0.93 1.02
C ARG A 765 2.67 -0.77 0.36
N LEU A 766 2.94 0.44 -0.10
CA LEU A 766 4.27 0.89 -0.48
C LEU A 766 4.70 2.03 0.46
N ILE A 767 5.80 1.85 1.17
CA ILE A 767 6.34 2.81 2.12
C ILE A 767 7.79 3.12 1.74
N ILE A 768 8.08 4.40 1.48
CA ILE A 768 9.43 4.86 1.17
C ILE A 768 9.81 6.01 2.10
N TRP A 769 10.98 5.92 2.73
CA TRP A 769 11.48 6.98 3.60
C TRP A 769 12.96 7.28 3.33
N ASN A 770 13.29 8.57 3.23
CA ASN A 770 14.66 9.09 3.14
C ASN A 770 15.32 8.54 1.89
N ALA A 771 14.76 8.94 0.75
CA ALA A 771 15.14 8.44 -0.56
C ALA A 771 15.64 9.58 -1.45
N GLU A 772 16.80 9.38 -2.09
CA GLU A 772 17.46 10.42 -2.88
C GLU A 772 17.73 9.94 -4.31
N ALA A 773 17.27 10.71 -5.31
CA ALA A 773 17.55 10.48 -6.73
C ALA A 773 18.36 11.63 -7.34
N GLY A 774 19.41 11.28 -8.07
CA GLY A 774 20.22 12.22 -8.84
C GLY A 774 19.50 12.83 -10.05
N GLN A 775 18.37 12.26 -10.48
CA GLN A 775 17.54 12.77 -11.57
C GLN A 775 16.05 12.81 -11.20
N HIS A 776 15.26 11.79 -11.52
CA HIS A 776 13.81 11.78 -11.34
C HIS A 776 13.33 10.82 -10.25
N GLY A 777 12.20 11.13 -9.60
CA GLY A 777 11.51 10.24 -8.69
C GLY A 777 12.32 9.91 -7.44
N GLY A 778 12.39 10.84 -6.48
CA GLY A 778 13.18 10.64 -5.26
C GLY A 778 12.75 9.40 -4.48
N GLY A 779 11.46 9.09 -4.46
CA GLY A 779 10.95 7.79 -4.00
C GLY A 779 10.91 6.75 -5.13
N CYS A 780 10.11 6.99 -6.17
CA CYS A 780 9.92 6.06 -7.28
C CYS A 780 9.93 6.78 -8.63
N CYS A 781 10.62 6.19 -9.61
CA CYS A 781 10.56 6.58 -11.01
C CYS A 781 9.90 5.45 -11.82
N ALA A 782 8.91 5.80 -12.63
CA ALA A 782 8.26 4.89 -13.57
C ALA A 782 8.25 5.49 -14.98
N GLN A 783 8.74 4.74 -15.98
CA GLN A 783 8.66 5.15 -17.39
C GLN A 783 7.30 4.87 -18.04
N GLY A 784 6.36 4.27 -17.30
CA GLY A 784 4.95 4.18 -17.69
C GLY A 784 4.05 4.68 -16.58
N ARG A 785 2.89 4.03 -16.42
CA ARG A 785 1.86 4.44 -15.46
C ARG A 785 2.21 4.08 -14.01
N ILE A 786 1.77 4.92 -13.08
CA ILE A 786 1.71 4.61 -11.66
C ILE A 786 0.23 4.49 -11.26
N VAL A 787 -0.16 3.32 -10.74
CA VAL A 787 -1.53 3.03 -10.31
C VAL A 787 -1.53 2.61 -8.85
N ILE A 788 -2.32 3.32 -8.04
CA ILE A 788 -2.62 2.94 -6.66
C ILE A 788 -4.12 2.67 -6.58
N SER A 789 -4.49 1.41 -6.35
CA SER A 789 -5.87 0.94 -6.41
C SER A 789 -6.26 0.14 -5.17
N SER A 790 -7.26 0.61 -4.42
CA SER A 790 -7.63 0.02 -3.12
C SER A 790 -6.44 -0.24 -2.20
N SER A 791 -5.47 0.67 -2.16
CA SER A 791 -4.16 0.45 -1.51
C SER A 791 -3.59 1.71 -0.88
N THR A 792 -2.45 1.59 -0.21
CA THR A 792 -1.78 2.70 0.46
C THR A 792 -0.38 2.95 -0.09
N LEU A 793 -0.05 4.22 -0.33
CA LEU A 793 1.31 4.67 -0.64
C LEU A 793 1.70 5.77 0.33
N SER A 794 2.87 5.65 0.96
CA SER A 794 3.44 6.66 1.85
C SER A 794 4.88 6.95 1.47
N ILE A 795 5.20 8.21 1.19
CA ILE A 795 6.56 8.67 0.90
C ILE A 795 6.91 9.82 1.84
N GLN A 796 8.08 9.73 2.48
CA GLN A 796 8.57 10.77 3.37
C GLN A 796 10.04 11.08 3.11
N ASP A 797 10.40 12.36 3.20
CA ASP A 797 11.78 12.86 3.05
C ASP A 797 12.42 12.38 1.73
N ALA A 798 11.71 12.54 0.61
CA ALA A 798 12.18 12.13 -0.71
C ALA A 798 12.69 13.33 -1.51
N THR A 799 13.88 13.20 -2.11
CA THR A 799 14.52 14.27 -2.88
C THR A 799 14.89 13.81 -4.27
N ALA A 800 14.50 14.59 -5.29
CA ALA A 800 14.96 14.44 -6.66
C ALA A 800 15.68 15.71 -7.11
N GLN A 801 16.73 15.61 -7.92
CA GLN A 801 17.40 16.81 -8.45
C GLN A 801 16.67 17.43 -9.65
N GLN A 802 15.73 16.70 -10.27
CA GLN A 802 14.96 17.17 -11.42
C GLN A 802 13.45 17.06 -11.19
N LEU A 803 12.81 15.94 -11.50
CA LEU A 803 11.34 15.87 -11.55
C LEU A 803 10.81 14.89 -10.51
N GLY A 804 9.77 15.30 -9.78
CA GLY A 804 9.03 14.44 -8.87
C GLY A 804 9.81 14.08 -7.62
N GLY A 805 9.66 14.86 -6.54
CA GLY A 805 10.41 14.63 -5.30
C GLY A 805 10.09 13.29 -4.67
N GLY A 806 8.82 12.91 -4.63
CA GLY A 806 8.35 11.57 -4.27
C GLY A 806 8.21 10.65 -5.49
N LEU A 807 7.33 11.00 -6.42
CA LEU A 807 7.00 10.15 -7.59
C LEU A 807 7.29 10.86 -8.91
N TYR A 808 7.84 10.10 -9.86
CA TYR A 808 7.87 10.47 -11.27
C TYR A 808 7.19 9.39 -12.11
N ALA A 809 6.21 9.78 -12.92
CA ALA A 809 5.63 8.95 -13.96
C ALA A 809 5.85 9.61 -15.32
N TYR A 810 6.37 8.86 -16.30
CA TYR A 810 6.42 9.38 -17.67
C TYR A 810 5.02 9.45 -18.29
N ASP A 811 4.17 8.47 -17.99
CA ASP A 811 2.77 8.48 -18.39
C ASP A 811 1.91 8.95 -17.20
N GLU A 812 0.73 8.38 -16.98
CA GLU A 812 -0.25 8.78 -15.99
C GLU A 812 0.04 8.39 -14.53
N ILE A 813 -0.57 9.13 -13.60
CA ILE A 813 -0.72 8.77 -12.19
C ILE A 813 -2.21 8.60 -11.87
N VAL A 814 -2.61 7.40 -11.46
CA VAL A 814 -4.00 7.05 -11.13
C VAL A 814 -4.10 6.60 -9.69
N ILE A 815 -5.01 7.22 -8.94
CA ILE A 815 -5.31 6.90 -7.54
C ILE A 815 -6.81 6.62 -7.45
N ASP A 816 -7.18 5.34 -7.37
CA ASP A 816 -8.59 4.92 -7.45
C ASP A 816 -9.00 3.94 -6.33
N ARG A 817 -10.30 3.68 -6.29
CA ARG A 817 -10.98 2.67 -5.45
C ARG A 817 -10.62 2.75 -3.98
N MET A 818 -10.89 3.89 -3.34
CA MET A 818 -10.62 4.14 -1.91
C MET A 818 -9.14 4.00 -1.55
N SER A 819 -8.24 4.43 -2.42
CA SER A 819 -6.80 4.44 -2.13
C SER A 819 -6.40 5.60 -1.23
N ASN A 820 -5.30 5.43 -0.50
CA ASN A 820 -4.72 6.49 0.33
C ASN A 820 -3.26 6.72 -0.07
N VAL A 821 -2.97 7.90 -0.58
CA VAL A 821 -1.62 8.31 -0.96
C VAL A 821 -1.22 9.51 -0.11
N SER A 822 -0.06 9.43 0.52
CA SER A 822 0.50 10.54 1.29
C SER A 822 1.98 10.76 0.96
N ILE A 823 2.35 12.01 0.67
CA ILE A 823 3.74 12.40 0.41
C ILE A 823 4.10 13.61 1.28
N PHE A 824 5.18 13.47 2.05
CA PHE A 824 5.62 14.45 3.04
C PHE A 824 7.06 14.88 2.79
N SER A 825 7.37 16.14 3.07
CA SER A 825 8.75 16.66 3.15
C SER A 825 9.58 16.35 1.90
N SER A 826 8.96 16.44 0.71
CA SER A 826 9.59 16.02 -0.54
C SER A 826 9.97 17.22 -1.41
N ILE A 827 11.12 17.12 -2.09
CA ILE A 827 11.75 18.25 -2.80
C ILE A 827 12.19 17.84 -4.21
N ALA A 828 11.92 18.71 -5.19
CA ALA A 828 12.40 18.54 -6.58
C ALA A 828 12.67 19.88 -7.29
N GLU A 829 13.19 19.83 -8.52
CA GLU A 829 13.19 21.01 -9.41
C GLU A 829 11.76 21.35 -9.85
N GLN A 830 10.97 20.33 -10.17
CA GLN A 830 9.54 20.42 -10.50
C GLN A 830 8.75 19.31 -9.83
N GLY A 831 7.58 19.63 -9.28
CA GLY A 831 6.71 18.66 -8.64
C GLY A 831 7.28 18.16 -7.32
N GLY A 832 7.21 18.98 -6.25
CA GLY A 832 7.83 18.64 -4.95
C GLY A 832 7.36 17.31 -4.39
N GLY A 833 6.07 16.99 -4.52
CA GLY A 833 5.50 15.68 -4.25
C GLY A 833 5.61 14.74 -5.45
N PHE A 834 5.04 15.10 -6.60
CA PHE A 834 5.15 14.27 -7.81
C PHE A 834 5.09 15.03 -9.13
N HIS A 835 5.53 14.36 -10.20
CA HIS A 835 5.49 14.87 -11.56
C HIS A 835 4.99 13.80 -12.54
N THR A 836 4.12 14.19 -13.48
CA THR A 836 3.71 13.37 -14.64
C THR A 836 3.75 14.15 -15.95
N ASN A 837 4.14 13.50 -17.06
CA ASN A 837 4.05 14.11 -18.40
C ASN A 837 2.68 13.89 -19.08
N SER A 838 1.76 13.19 -18.42
CA SER A 838 0.44 12.83 -18.94
C SER A 838 -0.60 13.34 -17.95
N TYR A 839 -1.58 12.54 -17.52
CA TYR A 839 -2.65 13.00 -16.64
C TYR A 839 -2.49 12.55 -15.18
N VAL A 840 -3.22 13.25 -14.30
CA VAL A 840 -3.44 12.86 -12.90
C VAL A 840 -4.91 12.58 -12.71
N GLU A 841 -5.23 11.41 -12.17
CA GLU A 841 -6.61 11.02 -11.84
C GLU A 841 -6.69 10.59 -10.37
N VAL A 842 -7.59 11.22 -9.61
CA VAL A 842 -7.94 10.83 -8.23
C VAL A 842 -9.44 10.57 -8.16
N THR A 843 -9.83 9.29 -8.09
CA THR A 843 -11.22 8.84 -8.26
C THR A 843 -11.68 7.82 -7.23
N ASP A 844 -12.98 7.52 -7.23
CA ASP A 844 -13.62 6.46 -6.45
C ASP A 844 -13.36 6.54 -4.93
N GLY A 845 -13.55 7.73 -4.35
CA GLY A 845 -13.44 7.98 -2.91
C GLY A 845 -12.01 7.92 -2.38
N SER A 846 -11.02 8.13 -3.25
CA SER A 846 -9.61 8.08 -2.88
C SER A 846 -9.15 9.36 -2.19
N PHE A 847 -8.04 9.23 -1.47
CA PHE A 847 -7.44 10.30 -0.68
C PHE A 847 -5.99 10.53 -1.11
N LEU A 848 -5.64 11.77 -1.42
CA LEU A 848 -4.29 12.22 -1.71
C LEU A 848 -3.91 13.36 -0.76
N ASN A 849 -2.82 13.19 -0.01
CA ASN A 849 -2.29 14.21 0.88
C ASN A 849 -0.84 14.57 0.51
N LEU A 850 -0.57 15.86 0.32
CA LEU A 850 0.75 16.39 0.01
C LEU A 850 1.09 17.50 1.01
N GLU A 851 2.13 17.30 1.80
CA GLU A 851 2.46 18.22 2.89
C GLU A 851 3.95 18.53 2.97
N ASN A 852 4.28 19.81 3.22
CA ASN A 852 5.66 20.29 3.36
C ASN A 852 6.51 19.96 2.11
N VAL A 853 5.93 20.14 0.93
CA VAL A 853 6.53 19.79 -0.36
C VAL A 853 7.02 21.04 -1.09
N ALA A 854 8.18 20.96 -1.74
CA ALA A 854 8.78 22.12 -2.39
C ALA A 854 9.35 21.79 -3.79
N ALA A 855 9.14 22.72 -4.72
CA ALA A 855 9.73 22.72 -6.04
C ALA A 855 10.51 24.01 -6.28
N ARG A 856 11.68 23.92 -6.93
CA ARG A 856 12.45 25.14 -7.29
C ARG A 856 11.80 25.96 -8.40
N SER A 857 11.06 25.31 -9.30
CA SER A 857 10.35 25.95 -10.41
C SER A 857 8.84 25.76 -10.30
N HIS A 858 8.24 24.79 -10.97
CA HIS A 858 6.77 24.64 -11.07
C HIS A 858 6.21 23.55 -10.14
N GLY A 859 4.96 23.73 -9.72
CA GLY A 859 4.16 22.74 -9.01
C GLY A 859 4.74 22.39 -7.66
N GLY A 860 4.55 23.26 -6.68
CA GLY A 860 5.12 23.08 -5.33
C GLY A 860 4.75 21.73 -4.73
N ALA A 861 3.49 21.29 -4.90
CA ALA A 861 3.07 19.93 -4.57
C ALA A 861 3.15 18.98 -5.76
N PHE A 862 2.58 19.32 -6.91
CA PHE A 862 2.74 18.47 -8.09
C PHE A 862 2.62 19.21 -9.43
N VAL A 863 3.18 18.57 -10.46
CA VAL A 863 3.10 18.99 -11.87
C VAL A 863 2.42 17.91 -12.69
N SER A 864 1.45 18.32 -13.51
CA SER A 864 0.86 17.53 -14.59
C SER A 864 1.01 18.27 -15.92
N LEU A 865 1.62 17.63 -16.92
CA LEU A 865 1.65 18.18 -18.29
C LEU A 865 0.36 17.87 -19.07
N GLY A 866 -0.56 17.11 -18.47
CA GLY A 866 -1.90 16.83 -18.95
C GLY A 866 -2.97 17.38 -18.02
N GLU A 867 -4.18 16.84 -18.14
CA GLU A 867 -5.32 17.21 -17.30
C GLU A 867 -5.14 16.68 -15.88
N VAL A 868 -5.75 17.38 -14.92
CA VAL A 868 -5.88 16.92 -13.54
C VAL A 868 -7.35 16.71 -13.26
N GLU A 869 -7.74 15.47 -12.95
CA GLU A 869 -9.11 15.10 -12.63
C GLU A 869 -9.22 14.61 -11.19
N ILE A 870 -10.05 15.27 -10.40
CA ILE A 870 -10.41 14.87 -9.04
C ILE A 870 -11.91 14.61 -9.04
N ALA A 871 -12.33 13.34 -9.01
CA ALA A 871 -13.73 12.96 -9.16
C ALA A 871 -14.16 11.82 -8.21
N GLY A 872 -15.45 11.47 -8.24
CA GLY A 872 -15.98 10.30 -7.53
C GLY A 872 -15.92 10.39 -6.00
N ASN A 873 -16.23 11.55 -5.41
CA ASN A 873 -16.15 11.83 -3.97
C ASN A 873 -14.73 11.69 -3.38
N SER A 874 -13.70 11.95 -4.19
CA SER A 874 -12.31 11.89 -3.76
C SER A 874 -11.88 13.16 -3.05
N THR A 875 -10.82 13.08 -2.25
CA THR A 875 -10.29 14.23 -1.50
C THR A 875 -8.80 14.40 -1.77
N VAL A 876 -8.41 15.62 -2.15
CA VAL A 876 -7.03 16.04 -2.31
C VAL A 876 -6.73 17.16 -1.32
N ASN A 877 -5.72 16.96 -0.48
CA ASN A 877 -5.25 17.93 0.50
C ASN A 877 -3.80 18.31 0.19
N ILE A 878 -3.55 19.61 0.13
CA ILE A 878 -2.22 20.18 -0.06
C ILE A 878 -1.98 21.20 1.04
N SER A 879 -0.86 21.10 1.75
CA SER A 879 -0.51 22.07 2.79
C SER A 879 0.98 22.35 2.85
N SER A 880 1.33 23.62 3.06
CA SER A 880 2.72 24.08 3.18
C SER A 880 3.53 23.69 1.94
N SER A 881 3.05 24.13 0.77
CA SER A 881 3.66 23.80 -0.52
C SER A 881 4.23 25.03 -1.21
N ARG A 882 5.40 24.91 -1.84
CA ARG A 882 6.11 26.07 -2.42
C ARG A 882 6.71 25.78 -3.78
N ALA A 883 6.43 26.66 -4.74
CA ALA A 883 7.14 26.82 -5.99
C ALA A 883 8.04 28.08 -5.88
N GLU A 884 9.36 27.91 -5.79
CA GLU A 884 10.27 29.04 -5.44
C GLU A 884 10.33 30.13 -6.52
N SER A 885 10.36 29.72 -7.79
CA SER A 885 10.56 30.63 -8.93
C SER A 885 9.63 30.37 -10.12
N GLY A 886 8.65 29.48 -9.96
CA GLY A 886 7.66 29.18 -10.99
C GLY A 886 6.25 29.08 -10.43
N ASP A 887 5.37 28.44 -11.19
CA ASP A 887 3.93 28.58 -11.02
C ASP A 887 3.29 27.39 -10.30
N GLY A 888 2.13 27.63 -9.70
CA GLY A 888 1.32 26.60 -9.05
C GLY A 888 1.88 26.17 -7.70
N GLY A 889 1.62 26.94 -6.65
CA GLY A 889 2.24 26.71 -5.34
C GLY A 889 1.78 25.40 -4.70
N GLY A 890 0.52 25.02 -4.92
CA GLY A 890 0.01 23.67 -4.75
C GLY A 890 0.14 22.85 -6.02
N CYS A 891 -0.62 23.19 -7.06
CA CYS A 891 -0.68 22.39 -8.28
C CYS A 891 -0.38 23.19 -9.55
N TYR A 892 0.34 22.56 -10.49
CA TYR A 892 0.53 23.05 -11.86
C TYR A 892 -0.07 22.06 -12.85
N SER A 893 -0.97 22.53 -13.71
CA SER A 893 -1.47 21.77 -14.87
C SER A 893 -1.26 22.53 -16.17
N GLN A 894 -0.74 21.82 -17.19
CA GLN A 894 -0.62 22.38 -18.53
C GLN A 894 -1.92 22.33 -19.35
N LYS A 895 -2.87 21.44 -19.02
CA LYS A 895 -4.13 21.31 -19.80
C LYS A 895 -5.36 21.82 -19.06
N GLY A 896 -5.44 21.65 -17.75
CA GLY A 896 -6.61 22.04 -16.98
C GLY A 896 -6.73 21.31 -15.66
N LEU A 897 -7.61 21.84 -14.81
CA LEU A 897 -7.97 21.26 -13.53
C LEU A 897 -9.49 21.08 -13.48
N ASN A 898 -9.93 19.86 -13.20
CA ASN A 898 -11.34 19.52 -13.02
C ASN A 898 -11.56 18.88 -11.65
N VAL A 899 -12.38 19.50 -10.81
CA VAL A 899 -12.83 18.94 -9.54
C VAL A 899 -14.33 18.70 -9.64
N SER A 900 -14.75 17.44 -9.61
CA SER A 900 -16.14 17.09 -9.88
C SER A 900 -16.72 15.96 -9.02
N THR A 901 -18.04 15.77 -9.11
CA THR A 901 -18.74 14.59 -8.57
C THR A 901 -18.53 14.40 -7.06
N GLY A 902 -18.90 15.41 -6.26
CA GLY A 902 -18.82 15.40 -4.80
C GLY A 902 -17.41 15.40 -4.22
N SER A 903 -16.40 15.73 -5.04
CA SER A 903 -14.99 15.69 -4.62
C SER A 903 -14.56 16.98 -3.95
N ARG A 904 -13.40 16.93 -3.28
CA ARG A 904 -12.85 18.06 -2.52
C ARG A 904 -11.39 18.29 -2.84
N LEU A 905 -11.03 19.53 -3.14
CA LEU A 905 -9.65 20.02 -3.18
C LEU A 905 -9.45 21.06 -2.08
N THR A 906 -8.47 20.85 -1.21
CA THR A 906 -8.09 21.80 -0.14
C THR A 906 -6.62 22.17 -0.27
N ILE A 907 -6.31 23.46 -0.28
CA ILE A 907 -4.93 23.97 -0.36
C ILE A 907 -4.70 25.00 0.75
N ARG A 908 -3.61 24.85 1.51
CA ARG A 908 -3.24 25.79 2.59
C ARG A 908 -1.77 26.16 2.53
N ASN A 909 -1.45 27.42 2.85
CA ASN A 909 -0.06 27.91 2.96
C ASN A 909 0.76 27.59 1.70
N ALA A 910 0.26 28.03 0.55
CA ALA A 910 0.86 27.74 -0.75
C ALA A 910 1.49 28.99 -1.37
N GLU A 911 2.68 28.85 -1.95
CA GLU A 911 3.46 29.98 -2.47
C GLU A 911 3.97 29.72 -3.89
N ALA A 912 3.84 30.69 -4.81
CA ALA A 912 4.32 30.61 -6.19
C ALA A 912 4.59 31.97 -6.84
N GLN A 913 5.10 31.96 -8.08
CA GLN A 913 5.10 33.14 -8.94
C GLN A 913 3.68 33.48 -9.41
N ASP A 914 3.02 32.57 -10.13
CA ASP A 914 1.61 32.65 -10.53
C ASP A 914 0.81 31.48 -9.94
N GLY A 915 -0.46 31.72 -9.58
CA GLY A 915 -1.35 30.68 -9.04
C GLY A 915 -0.84 30.16 -7.70
N GLY A 916 -0.89 30.99 -6.65
CA GLY A 916 -0.32 30.65 -5.34
C GLY A 916 -0.87 29.33 -4.79
N GLY A 917 -2.15 29.03 -5.01
CA GLY A 917 -2.73 27.70 -4.80
C GLY A 917 -2.58 26.79 -6.03
N CYS A 918 -3.20 27.14 -7.15
CA CYS A 918 -3.12 26.36 -8.39
C CYS A 918 -2.94 27.23 -9.62
N TYR A 919 -2.15 26.72 -10.56
CA TYR A 919 -1.95 27.27 -11.89
C TYR A 919 -2.44 26.26 -12.94
N ALA A 920 -3.31 26.70 -13.84
CA ALA A 920 -3.70 25.95 -15.02
C ALA A 920 -3.44 26.78 -16.29
N GLN A 921 -2.72 26.20 -17.25
CA GLN A 921 -2.61 26.80 -18.58
C GLN A 921 -3.89 26.61 -19.42
N GLY A 922 -4.78 25.68 -19.05
CA GLY A 922 -6.13 25.66 -19.60
C GLY A 922 -7.16 26.13 -18.59
N ARG A 923 -8.35 25.51 -18.63
CA ARG A 923 -9.47 25.88 -17.78
C ARG A 923 -9.39 25.27 -16.38
N ILE A 924 -10.01 25.95 -15.41
CA ILE A 924 -10.28 25.41 -14.07
C ILE A 924 -11.79 25.25 -13.94
N VAL A 925 -12.24 24.03 -13.67
CA VAL A 925 -13.66 23.69 -13.54
C VAL A 925 -13.91 23.05 -12.19
N ILE A 926 -14.82 23.64 -11.42
CA ILE A 926 -15.35 23.06 -10.18
C ILE A 926 -16.83 22.79 -10.39
N SER A 927 -17.21 21.51 -10.37
CA SER A 927 -18.55 21.07 -10.79
C SER A 927 -19.16 20.09 -9.80
N SER A 928 -20.27 20.42 -9.14
CA SER A 928 -20.85 19.61 -8.07
C SER A 928 -19.82 19.20 -7.00
N SER A 929 -18.94 20.12 -6.60
CA SER A 929 -17.77 19.81 -5.74
C SER A 929 -17.32 20.97 -4.87
N THR A 930 -16.36 20.72 -4.00
CA THR A 930 -15.82 21.72 -3.06
C THR A 930 -14.37 22.06 -3.35
N LEU A 931 -14.04 23.36 -3.38
CA LEU A 931 -12.68 23.89 -3.39
C LEU A 931 -12.48 24.84 -2.21
N SER A 932 -11.43 24.62 -1.42
CA SER A 932 -11.04 25.55 -0.35
C SER A 932 -9.55 25.90 -0.46
N ILE A 933 -9.24 27.19 -0.55
CA ILE A 933 -7.86 27.69 -0.57
C ILE A 933 -7.68 28.70 0.55
N GLN A 934 -6.61 28.56 1.32
CA GLN A 934 -6.31 29.42 2.46
C GLN A 934 -4.84 29.82 2.48
N ASP A 935 -4.57 31.08 2.79
CA ASP A 935 -3.21 31.59 3.00
C ASP A 935 -2.28 31.32 1.79
N ALA A 936 -2.81 31.54 0.58
CA ALA A 936 -2.07 31.32 -0.66
C ALA A 936 -1.48 32.64 -1.18
N THR A 937 -0.21 32.61 -1.60
CA THR A 937 0.53 33.79 -2.05
C THR A 937 1.11 33.58 -3.44
N ALA A 938 0.74 34.47 -4.36
CA ALA A 938 1.38 34.61 -5.66
C ALA A 938 2.23 35.89 -5.70
N GLN A 939 3.38 35.84 -6.38
CA GLN A 939 4.18 37.05 -6.61
C GLN A 939 3.58 37.94 -7.71
N GLN A 940 2.86 37.35 -8.66
CA GLN A 940 2.31 38.02 -9.84
C GLN A 940 0.78 37.81 -9.90
N LEU A 941 0.29 36.73 -10.49
CA LEU A 941 -1.14 36.61 -10.82
C LEU A 941 -1.83 35.51 -10.00
N GLY A 942 -3.01 35.80 -9.47
CA GLY A 942 -3.91 34.80 -8.88
C GLY A 942 -3.39 34.21 -7.57
N GLY A 943 -3.71 34.85 -6.45
CA GLY A 943 -3.18 34.44 -5.13
C GLY A 943 -3.62 33.02 -4.76
N GLY A 944 -4.88 32.68 -5.01
CA GLY A 944 -5.39 31.31 -4.92
C GLY A 944 -5.31 30.57 -6.26
N LEU A 945 -6.02 31.04 -7.29
CA LEU A 945 -6.08 30.38 -8.60
C LEU A 945 -5.57 31.28 -9.73
N TYR A 946 -4.86 30.67 -10.67
CA TYR A 946 -4.59 31.24 -11.98
C TYR A 946 -5.04 30.28 -13.07
N ALA A 947 -5.92 30.75 -13.97
CA ALA A 947 -6.27 30.05 -15.20
C ALA A 947 -5.88 30.90 -16.41
N TYR A 948 -5.18 30.33 -17.38
CA TYR A 948 -4.95 31.06 -18.63
C TYR A 948 -6.25 31.15 -19.46
N ASP A 949 -7.04 30.07 -19.48
CA ASP A 949 -8.37 30.07 -20.10
C ASP A 949 -9.41 30.47 -19.06
N GLU A 950 -10.41 29.64 -18.79
CA GLU A 950 -11.64 30.00 -18.08
C GLU A 950 -11.67 29.47 -16.66
N ILE A 951 -12.41 30.13 -15.77
CA ILE A 951 -12.78 29.61 -14.46
C ILE A 951 -14.28 29.39 -14.43
N VAL A 952 -14.70 28.13 -14.27
CA VAL A 952 -16.11 27.72 -14.25
C VAL A 952 -16.44 27.07 -12.92
N ILE A 953 -17.48 27.56 -12.27
CA ILE A 953 -18.01 27.05 -11.00
C ILE A 953 -19.50 26.75 -11.22
N ASP A 954 -19.85 25.47 -11.39
CA ASP A 954 -21.20 25.05 -11.75
C ASP A 954 -21.77 23.94 -10.85
N ARG A 955 -23.06 23.66 -11.05
CA ARG A 955 -23.80 22.52 -10.48
C ARG A 955 -23.71 22.41 -8.96
N MET A 956 -24.12 23.45 -8.24
CA MET A 956 -24.13 23.47 -6.77
C MET A 956 -22.73 23.28 -6.16
N SER A 957 -21.70 23.85 -6.78
CA SER A 957 -20.33 23.82 -6.24
C SER A 957 -20.14 24.81 -5.10
N ASP A 958 -19.21 24.53 -4.20
CA ASP A 958 -18.82 25.40 -3.09
C ASP A 958 -17.33 25.73 -3.19
N VAL A 959 -17.03 26.98 -3.53
CA VAL A 959 -15.65 27.48 -3.67
C VAL A 959 -15.40 28.57 -2.65
N SER A 960 -14.37 28.41 -1.84
CA SER A 960 -13.99 29.42 -0.84
C SER A 960 -12.48 29.69 -0.86
N ILE A 961 -12.09 30.96 -1.00
CA ILE A 961 -10.69 31.41 -0.96
C ILE A 961 -10.51 32.48 0.12
N PHE A 962 -9.56 32.24 1.01
CA PHE A 962 -9.32 33.07 2.19
C PHE A 962 -7.88 33.55 2.27
N SER A 963 -7.68 34.77 2.76
CA SER A 963 -6.36 35.29 3.17
C SER A 963 -5.29 35.18 2.07
N SER A 964 -5.70 35.29 0.80
CA SER A 964 -4.82 35.07 -0.35
C SER A 964 -4.35 36.39 -0.97
N ILE A 965 -3.09 36.42 -1.43
CA ILE A 965 -2.39 37.65 -1.83
C ILE A 965 -1.72 37.49 -3.20
N ALA A 966 -1.83 38.50 -4.06
CA ALA A 966 -1.14 38.56 -5.37
C ALA A 966 -0.74 39.98 -5.79
N GLU A 967 -0.04 40.12 -6.92
CA GLU A 967 0.09 41.42 -7.60
C GLU A 967 -1.24 41.81 -8.26
N GLN A 968 -1.92 40.84 -8.89
CA GLN A 968 -3.25 40.97 -9.49
C GLN A 968 -4.13 39.76 -9.13
N GLY A 969 -5.36 40.01 -8.70
CA GLY A 969 -6.32 38.95 -8.37
C GLY A 969 -5.96 38.23 -7.07
N GLY A 970 -6.26 38.83 -5.91
CA GLY A 970 -5.87 38.28 -4.61
C GLY A 970 -6.42 36.87 -4.35
N GLY A 971 -7.66 36.63 -4.75
CA GLY A 971 -8.29 35.30 -4.79
C GLY A 971 -7.95 34.55 -6.07
N PHE A 972 -8.31 35.07 -7.25
CA PHE A 972 -7.96 34.44 -8.51
C PHE A 972 -7.79 35.38 -9.70
N HIS A 973 -7.16 34.88 -10.77
CA HIS A 973 -6.93 35.60 -12.02
C HIS A 973 -7.22 34.69 -13.22
N THR A 974 -7.89 35.23 -14.25
CA THR A 974 -8.08 34.57 -15.56
C THR A 974 -7.86 35.51 -16.74
N ASN A 975 -7.28 35.00 -17.84
CA ASN A 975 -7.16 35.77 -19.10
C ASN A 975 -8.39 35.66 -20.02
N SER A 976 -9.37 34.84 -19.66
CA SER A 976 -10.63 34.67 -20.38
C SER A 976 -11.77 35.08 -19.45
N TYR A 977 -12.86 34.30 -19.38
CA TYR A 977 -14.04 34.63 -18.60
C TYR A 977 -14.15 33.84 -17.28
N VAL A 978 -15.02 34.34 -16.41
CA VAL A 978 -15.45 33.69 -15.16
C VAL A 978 -16.93 33.37 -15.26
N GLU A 979 -17.31 32.14 -14.92
CA GLU A 979 -18.69 31.68 -14.89
C GLU A 979 -19.02 31.06 -13.53
N VAL A 980 -20.06 31.58 -12.86
CA VAL A 980 -20.62 30.99 -11.64
C VAL A 980 -22.11 30.72 -11.86
N THR A 981 -22.46 29.44 -12.01
CA THR A 981 -23.80 29.01 -12.48
C THR A 981 -24.40 27.85 -11.68
N ASP A 982 -25.67 27.56 -11.96
CA ASP A 982 -26.39 26.38 -11.47
C ASP A 982 -26.39 26.22 -9.93
N GLY A 983 -26.70 27.29 -9.21
CA GLY A 983 -26.86 27.30 -7.76
C GLY A 983 -25.56 27.20 -6.98
N SER A 984 -24.44 27.56 -7.61
CA SER A 984 -23.11 27.47 -7.00
C SER A 984 -22.82 28.64 -6.06
N PHE A 985 -21.90 28.39 -5.13
CA PHE A 985 -21.47 29.33 -4.11
C PHE A 985 -19.98 29.64 -4.29
N LEU A 986 -19.64 30.93 -4.35
CA LEU A 986 -18.27 31.42 -4.36
C LEU A 986 -18.08 32.43 -3.22
N ASN A 987 -17.13 32.17 -2.33
CA ASN A 987 -16.77 33.07 -1.23
C ASN A 987 -15.30 33.49 -1.32
N LEU A 988 -15.05 34.79 -1.32
CA LEU A 988 -13.71 35.38 -1.33
C LEU A 988 -13.57 36.33 -0.15
N GLU A 989 -12.73 35.99 0.83
CA GLU A 989 -12.64 36.73 2.08
C GLU A 989 -11.18 37.07 2.44
N ASN A 990 -10.96 38.30 2.90
CA ASN A 990 -9.64 38.80 3.34
C ASN A 990 -8.55 38.66 2.26
N VAL A 991 -8.92 38.84 0.99
CA VAL A 991 -8.05 38.70 -0.17
C VAL A 991 -7.47 40.06 -0.61
N ALA A 992 -6.21 40.08 -1.05
CA ALA A 992 -5.53 41.32 -1.40
C ALA A 992 -4.71 41.24 -2.70
N ALA A 993 -4.77 42.30 -3.49
CA ALA A 993 -3.96 42.50 -4.68
C ALA A 993 -3.20 43.82 -4.60
N ARG A 994 -1.91 43.84 -4.98
CA ARG A 994 -1.13 45.10 -4.98
C ARG A 994 -1.56 46.09 -6.06
N SER A 995 -2.10 45.60 -7.17
CA SER A 995 -2.58 46.43 -8.28
C SER A 995 -4.08 46.32 -8.50
N HIS A 996 -4.55 45.29 -9.21
CA HIS A 996 -5.92 45.20 -9.70
C HIS A 996 -6.67 43.98 -9.14
N GLY A 997 -7.99 44.12 -8.97
CA GLY A 997 -8.88 43.02 -8.60
C GLY A 997 -8.57 42.47 -7.22
N GLY A 998 -8.94 43.21 -6.17
CA GLY A 998 -8.62 42.83 -4.80
C GLY A 998 -9.06 41.41 -4.46
N ALA A 999 -10.25 41.01 -4.93
CA ALA A 999 -10.70 39.63 -4.88
C ALA A 999 -10.35 38.84 -6.15
N PHE A 1000 -10.72 39.32 -7.34
CA PHE A 1000 -10.30 38.65 -8.57
C PHE A 1000 -10.21 39.56 -9.79
N VAL A 1001 -9.47 39.08 -10.79
CA VAL A 1001 -9.32 39.71 -12.10
C VAL A 1001 -9.81 38.74 -13.20
N SER A 1002 -10.60 39.26 -14.13
CA SER A 1002 -10.92 38.62 -15.39
C SER A 1002 -10.56 39.55 -16.54
N LEU A 1003 -9.79 39.06 -17.51
CA LEU A 1003 -9.51 39.82 -18.73
C LEU A 1003 -10.63 39.69 -19.78
N GLY A 1004 -11.67 38.91 -19.49
CA GLY A 1004 -12.88 38.73 -20.30
C GLY A 1004 -14.14 39.07 -19.51
N GLU A 1005 -15.22 38.33 -19.79
CA GLU A 1005 -16.53 38.53 -19.18
C GLU A 1005 -16.64 37.86 -17.80
N VAL A 1006 -17.52 38.38 -16.94
CA VAL A 1006 -17.90 37.74 -15.68
C VAL A 1006 -19.40 37.48 -15.71
N GLU A 1007 -19.80 36.22 -15.60
CA GLU A 1007 -21.21 35.81 -15.56
C GLU A 1007 -21.53 35.12 -14.25
N ILE A 1008 -22.54 35.63 -13.55
CA ILE A 1008 -23.11 35.03 -12.33
C ILE A 1008 -24.59 34.76 -12.61
N ALA A 1009 -24.97 33.50 -12.78
CA ALA A 1009 -26.33 33.14 -13.18
C ALA A 1009 -26.88 31.89 -12.47
N GLY A 1010 -28.16 31.59 -12.69
CA GLY A 1010 -28.76 30.32 -12.30
C GLY A 1010 -28.92 30.11 -10.79
N ASN A 1011 -29.36 31.14 -10.06
CA ASN A 1011 -29.52 31.16 -8.59
C ASN A 1011 -28.21 30.94 -7.83
N SER A 1012 -27.09 31.37 -8.42
CA SER A 1012 -25.78 31.28 -7.77
C SER A 1012 -25.57 32.44 -6.81
N THR A 1013 -24.65 32.27 -5.87
CA THR A 1013 -24.32 33.28 -4.86
C THR A 1013 -22.82 33.53 -4.85
N VAL A 1014 -22.43 34.80 -4.98
CA VAL A 1014 -21.04 35.25 -4.87
C VAL A 1014 -20.93 36.22 -3.70
N ASN A 1015 -20.05 35.90 -2.75
CA ASN A 1015 -19.74 36.73 -1.60
C ASN A 1015 -18.28 37.17 -1.66
N ILE A 1016 -18.06 38.48 -1.50
CA ILE A 1016 -16.73 39.07 -1.40
C ILE A 1016 -16.70 39.93 -0.14
N SER A 1017 -15.75 39.68 0.75
CA SER A 1017 -15.60 40.45 1.98
C SER A 1017 -14.14 40.83 2.26
N SER A 1018 -13.93 42.04 2.76
CA SER A 1018 -12.62 42.53 3.19
C SER A 1018 -11.54 42.42 2.10
N SER A 1019 -11.91 42.73 0.85
CA SER A 1019 -11.01 42.62 -0.30
C SER A 1019 -10.31 43.95 -0.63
N ARG A 1020 -9.04 43.91 -1.07
CA ARG A 1020 -8.26 45.14 -1.27
C ARG A 1020 -7.40 45.15 -2.53
N ALA A 1021 -7.54 46.20 -3.35
CA ALA A 1021 -6.62 46.57 -4.43
C ALA A 1021 -5.78 47.79 -4.00
N GLU A 1022 -4.47 47.62 -3.80
CA GLU A 1022 -3.61 48.63 -3.16
C GLU A 1022 -3.22 49.81 -4.06
N SER A 1023 -3.30 49.68 -5.38
CA SER A 1023 -2.92 50.78 -6.29
C SER A 1023 -3.78 50.91 -7.55
N GLY A 1024 -4.68 49.97 -7.83
CA GLY A 1024 -5.47 49.92 -9.06
C GLY A 1024 -6.99 49.91 -8.84
N HIS A 1025 -7.68 49.15 -9.69
CA HIS A 1025 -9.14 49.13 -9.84
C HIS A 1025 -9.78 47.85 -9.29
N GLY A 1026 -11.07 47.92 -8.96
CA GLY A 1026 -11.89 46.78 -8.60
C GLY A 1026 -11.47 46.20 -7.26
N GLY A 1027 -11.90 46.81 -6.15
CA GLY A 1027 -11.52 46.34 -4.82
C GLY A 1027 -12.07 44.95 -4.52
N GLY A 1028 -13.22 44.60 -5.10
CA GLY A 1028 -13.71 43.22 -5.23
C GLY A 1028 -13.30 42.61 -6.57
N CYS A 1029 -13.98 43.00 -7.64
CA CYS A 1029 -13.80 42.44 -8.99
C CYS A 1029 -13.27 43.49 -9.98
N ASN A 1030 -12.30 43.10 -10.80
CA ASN A 1030 -11.92 43.83 -12.01
C ASN A 1030 -12.13 42.96 -13.26
N ALA A 1031 -13.11 43.31 -14.07
CA ALA A 1031 -13.40 42.70 -15.36
C ALA A 1031 -12.99 43.64 -16.51
N GLN A 1032 -12.22 43.14 -17.47
CA GLN A 1032 -11.92 43.86 -18.71
C GLN A 1032 -12.97 43.66 -19.81
N GLY A 1033 -13.94 42.77 -19.60
CA GLY A 1033 -15.18 42.70 -20.37
C GLY A 1033 -16.37 43.23 -19.58
N ARG A 1034 -17.55 42.67 -19.85
CA ARG A 1034 -18.79 42.98 -19.14
C ARG A 1034 -18.97 42.13 -17.88
N ILE A 1035 -19.77 42.63 -16.96
CA ILE A 1035 -20.22 41.89 -15.77
C ILE A 1035 -21.74 41.68 -15.87
N VAL A 1036 -22.18 40.43 -15.85
CA VAL A 1036 -23.59 40.05 -15.95
C VAL A 1036 -24.00 39.27 -14.70
N ILE A 1037 -25.02 39.76 -14.00
CA ILE A 1037 -25.67 39.07 -12.87
C ILE A 1037 -27.13 38.80 -13.24
N SER A 1038 -27.48 37.53 -13.46
CA SER A 1038 -28.79 37.10 -13.98
C SER A 1038 -29.44 36.05 -13.09
N SER A 1039 -30.56 36.38 -12.44
CA SER A 1039 -31.22 35.48 -11.48
C SER A 1039 -30.28 34.96 -10.39
N SER A 1040 -29.44 35.82 -9.83
CA SER A 1040 -28.40 35.42 -8.87
C SER A 1040 -28.15 36.50 -7.81
N THR A 1041 -27.37 36.15 -6.79
CA THR A 1041 -26.97 37.04 -5.70
C THR A 1041 -25.48 37.37 -5.76
N LEU A 1042 -25.15 38.66 -5.65
CA LEU A 1042 -23.78 39.14 -5.46
C LEU A 1042 -23.74 40.07 -4.24
N SER A 1043 -22.96 39.72 -3.23
CA SER A 1043 -22.73 40.54 -2.04
C SER A 1043 -21.26 40.91 -1.93
N ILE A 1044 -20.97 42.21 -1.87
CA ILE A 1044 -19.62 42.74 -1.67
C ILE A 1044 -19.60 43.62 -0.42
N GLN A 1045 -18.68 43.36 0.49
CA GLN A 1045 -18.55 44.11 1.73
C GLN A 1045 -17.10 44.51 2.00
N ASP A 1046 -16.89 45.74 2.47
CA ASP A 1046 -15.58 46.24 2.93
C ASP A 1046 -14.48 46.13 1.84
N ALA A 1047 -14.87 46.32 0.58
CA ALA A 1047 -13.97 46.25 -0.56
C ALA A 1047 -13.32 47.61 -0.86
N THR A 1048 -11.99 47.63 -1.04
CA THR A 1048 -11.23 48.87 -1.23
C THR A 1048 -10.41 48.86 -2.52
N ALA A 1049 -10.52 49.90 -3.33
CA ALA A 1049 -9.64 50.20 -4.46
C ALA A 1049 -9.01 51.59 -4.30
N GLN A 1050 -7.82 51.82 -4.86
CA GLN A 1050 -7.22 53.17 -4.88
C GLN A 1050 -7.60 54.01 -6.10
N GLN A 1051 -8.15 53.40 -7.15
CA GLN A 1051 -8.50 54.13 -8.37
C GLN A 1051 -10.00 54.07 -8.70
N LEU A 1052 -10.48 52.99 -9.30
CA LEU A 1052 -11.84 52.94 -9.85
C LEU A 1052 -12.57 51.71 -9.31
N GLY A 1053 -13.83 51.87 -8.90
CA GLY A 1053 -14.71 50.77 -8.50
C GLY A 1053 -14.30 50.11 -7.20
N GLY A 1054 -14.85 50.56 -6.07
CA GLY A 1054 -14.50 50.01 -4.75
C GLY A 1054 -14.93 48.55 -4.62
N GLY A 1055 -16.13 48.22 -5.06
CA GLY A 1055 -16.60 46.84 -5.23
C GLY A 1055 -16.29 46.28 -6.62
N LEU A 1056 -16.91 46.86 -7.66
CA LEU A 1056 -16.80 46.35 -9.04
C LEU A 1056 -16.15 47.37 -10.00
N TYR A 1057 -15.28 46.88 -10.87
CA TYR A 1057 -14.84 47.59 -12.07
C TYR A 1057 -15.14 46.73 -13.30
N ALA A 1058 -15.86 47.30 -14.26
CA ALA A 1058 -16.08 46.72 -15.58
C ALA A 1058 -15.54 47.68 -16.65
N TYR A 1059 -14.78 47.17 -17.60
CA TYR A 1059 -14.38 47.99 -18.75
C TYR A 1059 -15.58 48.24 -19.68
N ASP A 1060 -16.37 47.21 -19.95
CA ASP A 1060 -17.61 47.31 -20.74
C ASP A 1060 -18.80 47.54 -19.81
N GLU A 1061 -19.94 46.89 -20.05
CA GLU A 1061 -21.20 47.11 -19.35
C GLU A 1061 -21.34 46.32 -18.03
N ILE A 1062 -22.23 46.80 -17.16
CA ILE A 1062 -22.72 46.05 -16.00
C ILE A 1062 -24.22 45.81 -16.19
N VAL A 1063 -24.62 44.54 -16.23
CA VAL A 1063 -26.00 44.10 -16.44
C VAL A 1063 -26.49 43.33 -15.21
N ILE A 1064 -27.61 43.75 -14.66
CA ILE A 1064 -28.27 43.12 -13.51
C ILE A 1064 -29.73 42.86 -13.89
N ASP A 1065 -30.04 41.63 -14.29
CA ASP A 1065 -31.35 41.26 -14.85
C ASP A 1065 -31.99 40.06 -14.13
N ARG A 1066 -33.23 39.77 -14.51
CA ARG A 1066 -34.02 38.59 -14.12
C ARG A 1066 -34.06 38.32 -12.62
N MET A 1067 -34.52 39.30 -11.85
CA MET A 1067 -34.69 39.20 -10.39
C MET A 1067 -33.38 38.95 -9.62
N SER A 1068 -32.27 39.50 -10.10
CA SER A 1068 -30.98 39.44 -9.38
C SER A 1068 -30.95 40.35 -8.16
N ASP A 1069 -30.16 39.99 -7.16
CA ASP A 1069 -29.91 40.79 -5.95
C ASP A 1069 -28.40 41.11 -5.86
N VAL A 1070 -28.06 42.38 -6.04
CA VAL A 1070 -26.69 42.86 -5.95
C VAL A 1070 -26.60 43.86 -4.81
N SER A 1071 -25.75 43.59 -3.83
CA SER A 1071 -25.57 44.46 -2.67
C SER A 1071 -24.07 44.76 -2.45
N ILE A 1072 -23.71 46.04 -2.38
CA ILE A 1072 -22.34 46.51 -2.13
C ILE A 1072 -22.34 47.44 -0.92
N PHE A 1073 -21.56 47.06 0.10
CA PHE A 1073 -21.51 47.71 1.40
C PHE A 1073 -20.11 48.21 1.72
N SER A 1074 -20.03 49.38 2.37
CA SER A 1074 -18.79 49.90 2.99
C SER A 1074 -17.57 49.92 2.05
N SER A 1075 -17.81 50.02 0.75
CA SER A 1075 -16.76 49.91 -0.27
C SER A 1075 -16.20 51.28 -0.62
N ILE A 1076 -14.90 51.34 -0.90
CA ILE A 1076 -14.14 52.60 -1.03
C ILE A 1076 -13.33 52.61 -2.32
N ALA A 1077 -13.41 53.71 -3.08
CA ALA A 1077 -12.54 53.98 -4.23
C ALA A 1077 -12.22 55.47 -4.41
N GLU A 1078 -11.30 55.82 -5.30
CA GLU A 1078 -11.12 57.22 -5.71
C GLU A 1078 -12.30 57.69 -6.59
N GLN A 1079 -12.80 56.83 -7.48
CA GLN A 1079 -14.05 57.05 -8.21
C GLN A 1079 -14.94 55.81 -8.21
N GLY A 1080 -16.24 55.99 -7.98
CA GLY A 1080 -17.22 54.90 -7.94
C GLY A 1080 -17.05 54.01 -6.72
N GLY A 1081 -17.45 54.49 -5.54
CA GLY A 1081 -17.26 53.77 -4.27
C GLY A 1081 -17.84 52.36 -4.27
N GLY A 1082 -19.02 52.18 -4.85
CA GLY A 1082 -19.62 50.87 -5.14
C GLY A 1082 -19.07 50.25 -6.42
N PHE A 1083 -19.28 50.89 -7.58
CA PHE A 1083 -18.76 50.39 -8.85
C PHE A 1083 -18.41 51.46 -9.88
N HIS A 1084 -17.64 51.08 -10.90
CA HIS A 1084 -17.27 51.91 -12.04
C HIS A 1084 -17.37 51.14 -13.36
N THR A 1085 -17.96 51.74 -14.39
CA THR A 1085 -17.98 51.23 -15.78
C THR A 1085 -17.63 52.31 -16.80
N ASN A 1086 -16.91 51.94 -17.88
CA ASN A 1086 -16.66 52.85 -19.02
C ASN A 1086 -17.75 52.82 -20.09
N SER A 1087 -18.77 51.98 -19.93
CA SER A 1087 -19.91 51.83 -20.84
C SER A 1087 -21.20 52.14 -20.07
N TYR A 1088 -22.28 51.42 -20.32
CA TYR A 1088 -23.58 51.63 -19.68
C TYR A 1088 -23.85 50.64 -18.54
N VAL A 1089 -24.88 50.96 -17.74
CA VAL A 1089 -25.39 50.12 -16.65
C VAL A 1089 -26.85 49.77 -16.96
N GLU A 1090 -27.22 48.51 -16.82
CA GLU A 1090 -28.60 48.04 -16.98
C GLU A 1090 -29.07 47.32 -15.71
N VAL A 1091 -30.20 47.77 -15.14
CA VAL A 1091 -30.89 47.09 -14.04
C VAL A 1091 -32.35 46.86 -14.42
N THR A 1092 -32.69 45.62 -14.78
CA THR A 1092 -33.97 45.28 -15.43
C THR A 1092 -34.63 44.04 -14.82
N ASP A 1093 -35.85 43.73 -15.27
CA ASP A 1093 -36.59 42.52 -14.91
C ASP A 1093 -36.76 42.25 -13.40
N GLY A 1094 -37.04 43.30 -12.64
CA GLY A 1094 -37.37 43.23 -11.22
C GLY A 1094 -36.17 43.02 -10.30
N SER A 1095 -34.96 43.23 -10.81
CA SER A 1095 -33.71 43.14 -10.05
C SER A 1095 -33.56 44.23 -8.99
N PHE A 1096 -32.77 43.92 -7.97
CA PHE A 1096 -32.44 44.79 -6.85
C PHE A 1096 -30.95 45.10 -6.82
N LEU A 1097 -30.61 46.38 -6.73
CA LEU A 1097 -29.25 46.88 -6.54
C LEU A 1097 -29.21 47.76 -5.29
N ASN A 1098 -28.43 47.39 -4.29
CA ASN A 1098 -28.24 48.14 -3.06
C ASN A 1098 -26.79 48.61 -2.91
N LEU A 1099 -26.59 49.92 -2.77
CA LEU A 1099 -25.30 50.54 -2.51
C LEU A 1099 -25.40 51.30 -1.18
N GLU A 1100 -24.73 50.78 -0.15
CA GLU A 1100 -24.86 51.32 1.20
C GLU A 1100 -23.49 51.61 1.82
N ASP A 1101 -23.35 52.77 2.46
CA ASP A 1101 -22.12 53.23 3.12
C ASP A 1101 -20.87 53.24 2.20
N VAL A 1102 -21.07 53.29 0.87
CA VAL A 1102 -19.96 53.34 -0.09
C VAL A 1102 -19.40 54.76 -0.24
N THR A 1103 -18.08 54.88 -0.39
CA THR A 1103 -17.38 56.17 -0.40
C THR A 1103 -16.46 56.31 -1.61
N ALA A 1104 -16.54 57.46 -2.29
CA ALA A 1104 -15.59 57.88 -3.32
C ALA A 1104 -14.72 59.05 -2.85
N GLY A 1105 -13.42 59.05 -3.19
CA GLY A 1105 -12.50 60.18 -2.91
C GLY A 1105 -12.80 61.42 -3.76
N SER A 1106 -13.19 61.21 -5.02
CA SER A 1106 -13.64 62.26 -5.94
C SER A 1106 -14.99 61.93 -6.60
N HIS A 1107 -15.06 61.27 -7.74
CA HIS A 1107 -16.30 61.24 -8.52
C HIS A 1107 -17.19 60.02 -8.23
N GLY A 1108 -18.51 60.24 -8.20
CA GLY A 1108 -19.52 59.18 -8.10
C GLY A 1108 -19.47 58.41 -6.79
N GLY A 1109 -19.99 59.03 -5.72
CA GLY A 1109 -20.03 58.45 -4.37
C GLY A 1109 -20.48 56.99 -4.34
N ALA A 1110 -21.65 56.73 -4.94
CA ALA A 1110 -22.17 55.38 -5.11
C ALA A 1110 -21.56 54.65 -6.31
N PHE A 1111 -21.62 55.23 -7.50
CA PHE A 1111 -21.08 54.61 -8.71
C PHE A 1111 -20.71 55.64 -9.79
N VAL A 1112 -19.94 55.20 -10.79
CA VAL A 1112 -19.65 55.95 -12.02
C VAL A 1112 -20.01 55.11 -13.24
N SER A 1113 -20.74 55.71 -14.18
CA SER A 1113 -20.99 55.18 -15.52
C SER A 1113 -20.62 56.25 -16.55
N LEU A 1114 -19.85 55.89 -17.57
CA LEU A 1114 -19.51 56.80 -18.68
C LEU A 1114 -20.52 56.72 -19.84
N GLY A 1115 -21.43 55.77 -19.80
CA GLY A 1115 -22.54 55.58 -20.74
C GLY A 1115 -23.91 55.83 -20.08
N GLU A 1116 -24.95 55.27 -20.69
CA GLU A 1116 -26.32 55.39 -20.17
C GLU A 1116 -26.52 54.54 -18.91
N VAL A 1117 -27.53 54.88 -18.11
CA VAL A 1117 -27.97 54.07 -16.97
C VAL A 1117 -29.45 53.79 -17.18
N GLU A 1118 -29.79 52.53 -17.45
CA GLU A 1118 -31.16 52.07 -17.63
C GLU A 1118 -31.64 51.34 -16.37
N ILE A 1119 -32.76 51.79 -15.82
CA ILE A 1119 -33.48 51.11 -14.74
C ILE A 1119 -34.91 50.91 -15.22
N ALA A 1120 -35.29 49.66 -15.50
CA ALA A 1120 -36.62 49.34 -16.04
C ALA A 1120 -37.20 48.06 -15.43
N GLY A 1121 -38.35 47.60 -15.92
CA GLY A 1121 -38.89 46.29 -15.54
C GLY A 1121 -39.29 46.12 -14.06
N ASN A 1122 -39.67 47.20 -13.36
CA ASN A 1122 -39.92 47.23 -11.91
C ASN A 1122 -38.68 46.94 -11.03
N SER A 1123 -37.47 47.10 -11.58
CA SER A 1123 -36.24 47.02 -10.80
C SER A 1123 -36.09 48.17 -9.81
N THR A 1124 -35.33 47.93 -8.75
CA THR A 1124 -35.10 48.89 -7.66
C THR A 1124 -33.61 49.12 -7.46
N VAL A 1125 -33.20 50.38 -7.45
CA VAL A 1125 -31.86 50.81 -7.06
C VAL A 1125 -31.95 51.62 -5.77
N ASN A 1126 -31.32 51.12 -4.70
CA ASN A 1126 -31.22 51.80 -3.41
C ASN A 1126 -29.79 52.31 -3.20
N ILE A 1127 -29.68 53.59 -2.81
CA ILE A 1127 -28.41 54.23 -2.47
C ILE A 1127 -28.60 54.91 -1.12
N SER A 1128 -27.91 54.42 -0.10
CA SER A 1128 -27.99 54.95 1.27
C SER A 1128 -26.61 55.29 1.80
N ASN A 1129 -26.52 56.39 2.54
CA ASN A 1129 -25.31 56.85 3.24
C ASN A 1129 -24.03 56.92 2.38
N SER A 1130 -24.17 56.99 1.06
CA SER A 1130 -23.05 57.01 0.12
C SER A 1130 -22.57 58.44 -0.10
N ARG A 1131 -21.27 58.65 -0.33
CA ARG A 1131 -20.72 60.00 -0.49
C ARG A 1131 -19.47 60.08 -1.34
N ALA A 1132 -19.27 61.24 -1.95
CA ALA A 1132 -18.04 61.68 -2.59
C ALA A 1132 -17.34 62.73 -1.70
N GLU A 1133 -16.05 62.56 -1.40
CA GLU A 1133 -15.30 63.49 -0.54
C GLU A 1133 -14.92 64.80 -1.26
N SER A 1134 -14.75 64.75 -2.57
CA SER A 1134 -14.52 65.90 -3.46
C SER A 1134 -15.22 65.65 -4.81
N GLY A 1135 -15.19 66.56 -5.81
CA GLY A 1135 -15.78 66.27 -7.15
C GLY A 1135 -17.31 66.36 -7.27
N TYR A 1136 -17.86 65.83 -8.38
CA TYR A 1136 -19.30 65.87 -8.71
C TYR A 1136 -19.99 64.52 -8.41
N GLY A 1137 -21.22 64.58 -7.86
CA GLY A 1137 -22.13 63.44 -7.70
C GLY A 1137 -21.93 62.66 -6.40
N GLY A 1138 -22.71 63.02 -5.37
CA GLY A 1138 -22.86 62.24 -4.13
C GLY A 1138 -23.84 61.09 -4.29
#